data_AF-L7LIY1-F1
#
_entry.id   AF-L7LIY1-F1
#
_cell.length_a   1.000
_cell.length_b   1.000
_cell.length_c   1.000
_cell.angle_alpha   90.00
_cell.angle_beta   90.00
_cell.angle_gamma   90.00
#
_symmetry.space_group_name_H-M   'P 1'
#
loop_
_entity.id
_entity.type
_entity.pdbx_description
1 polymer ?
#
loop_
_entity_poly.entity_id
_entity_poly.type
_entity_poly.pdbx_seq_one_letter_code
_entity_poly.pdbx_strand_id
1 'polypeptide(L)'
;MAGTPADPVATYRIQLTPDFTFAEVAGILPHLCELGVSHLYLSPVLEAMPGSRHGYDWCPPGRISGVLGGPDGYRLLREHARALGLGVILDIVPNHVGIADPDHNPWWSDVLVNGLDSRYAEYFDLDTEAAGGIVNLPYLGRDEDLADLRLDERGRLVLGTLAVPTAPGTASPGDDPHAVHARQRYRLVRHDSRRIGYRRFLAVNGLAALRQEVPEVYDATHSWLRELIADDLVDGVRVDHVDGLRDPAGYLRRLRADLGDHRLLYIEKGLAIGERLDPALPVDGTTGYDQLRLIEARFTAPTGMVELDETFKSVSGVPGGGELGALARALRQTVLVDLFPDRLQRVGDLLCRRAPHVRAHLVQQAAALMICSASVARPDYPSLRSTVLADIERLRDASPILSPGFDVLRDAFHDPDYAPEAVARLGEAAVAVYGKATEDIGFHRTARLVSTQELGCNPRVPAVNRNDFHARMTERAAHWPRALTALSTHDTKRSEDVRARIAVIAQTPQRWRILVDELQRIAPPPDPVMCYFLLQNVVGVWPDEGRPDADLARRLAEFARKSMRENGIVSSWTDVDDAAESAVQQWLTSLQHGFAAELIAAFVALIADAGRAESISRKALSLLLPGVGDVYQGTEWWDHSLTDPDNRRPVDYGQRLDHPKLQAVRTALAVRRRHPGALAPGSDFIDVPARGVCASHIVSFARGRDGEPQVVLVAVRLALMFTGAETRAAAQVELPAGTWRDAVTGAVFTGTVGADVLLGDGPLAVLEPAD
;
A
#
# COMPACT_ATOMS: atom_id res chain seq x y z
N MET A 1 -1.62 5.41 36.97
CA MET A 1 -1.84 4.89 35.61
C MET A 1 -0.52 4.99 34.87
N ALA A 2 -0.12 3.95 34.12
CA ALA A 2 1.12 4.02 33.35
C ALA A 2 0.96 5.06 32.22
N GLY A 3 1.93 5.93 32.03
CA GLY A 3 1.93 6.87 30.90
C GLY A 3 2.11 6.15 29.56
N THR A 4 1.86 6.86 28.46
CA THR A 4 2.14 6.35 27.10
C THR A 4 3.61 5.92 27.00
N PRO A 5 3.90 4.70 26.55
CA PRO A 5 5.28 4.22 26.48
C PRO A 5 6.06 5.01 25.42
N ALA A 6 7.33 5.33 25.73
CA ALA A 6 8.21 6.06 24.82
C ALA A 6 8.54 5.28 23.54
N ASP A 7 8.57 3.95 23.61
CA ASP A 7 8.66 3.05 22.46
C ASP A 7 7.31 2.36 22.24
N PRO A 8 6.77 2.36 21.01
CA PRO A 8 5.49 1.70 20.73
C PRO A 8 5.57 0.18 20.93
N VAL A 9 4.56 -0.35 21.64
CA VAL A 9 4.28 -1.80 21.68
C VAL A 9 3.71 -2.23 20.33
N ALA A 10 2.63 -1.58 19.89
CA ALA A 10 1.97 -1.80 18.62
C ALA A 10 1.07 -0.60 18.30
N THR A 11 0.75 -0.45 17.02
CA THR A 11 -0.20 0.52 16.49
C THR A 11 -1.51 -0.16 16.07
N TYR A 12 -2.62 0.57 16.14
CA TYR A 12 -3.93 0.13 15.65
C TYR A 12 -4.48 1.14 14.64
N ARG A 13 -4.51 0.79 13.35
CA ARG A 13 -4.99 1.67 12.28
C ARG A 13 -6.52 1.73 12.25
N ILE A 14 -7.04 2.96 12.33
CA ILE A 14 -8.48 3.26 12.32
C ILE A 14 -8.83 4.15 11.12
N GLN A 15 -9.84 3.72 10.37
CA GLN A 15 -10.46 4.47 9.28
C GLN A 15 -11.60 5.32 9.84
N LEU A 16 -11.36 6.62 9.94
CA LEU A 16 -12.37 7.60 10.31
C LEU A 16 -13.30 7.85 9.12
N THR A 17 -14.60 7.82 9.38
CA THR A 17 -15.65 8.10 8.39
C THR A 17 -16.76 8.92 9.02
N PRO A 18 -17.71 9.48 8.24
CA PRO A 18 -18.90 10.12 8.83
C PRO A 18 -19.70 9.20 9.75
N ASP A 19 -19.59 7.88 9.58
CA ASP A 19 -20.28 6.85 10.38
C ASP A 19 -19.40 6.30 11.52
N PHE A 20 -18.13 6.72 11.61
CA PHE A 20 -17.17 6.25 12.62
C PHE A 20 -16.19 7.39 12.95
N THR A 21 -16.64 8.29 13.81
CA THR A 21 -15.99 9.57 14.14
C THR A 21 -15.10 9.44 15.38
N PHE A 22 -14.55 10.55 15.90
CA PHE A 22 -13.78 10.53 17.14
C PHE A 22 -14.58 9.99 18.34
N ALA A 23 -15.90 10.19 18.36
CA ALA A 23 -16.77 9.70 19.42
C ALA A 23 -16.87 8.16 19.40
N GLU A 24 -17.05 7.56 18.22
CA GLU A 24 -17.07 6.10 18.07
C GLU A 24 -15.70 5.48 18.40
N VAL A 25 -14.60 6.15 18.02
CA VAL A 25 -13.25 5.73 18.43
C VAL A 25 -13.10 5.74 19.95
N ALA A 26 -13.59 6.78 20.63
CA ALA A 26 -13.58 6.83 22.09
C ALA A 26 -14.34 5.64 22.71
N GLY A 27 -15.43 5.20 22.08
CA GLY A 27 -16.23 4.05 22.51
C GLY A 27 -15.49 2.70 22.47
N ILE A 28 -14.50 2.53 21.60
CA ILE A 28 -13.75 1.27 21.46
C ILE A 28 -12.40 1.25 22.20
N LEU A 29 -11.98 2.35 22.82
CA LEU A 29 -10.69 2.41 23.53
C LEU A 29 -10.51 1.31 24.60
N PRO A 30 -11.53 0.91 25.38
CA PRO A 30 -11.39 -0.19 26.33
C PRO A 30 -10.98 -1.51 25.65
N HIS A 31 -11.59 -1.84 24.50
CA HIS A 31 -11.23 -3.02 23.71
C HIS A 31 -9.78 -2.95 23.23
N LEU A 32 -9.35 -1.79 22.69
CA LEU A 32 -7.98 -1.60 22.21
C LEU A 32 -6.94 -1.68 23.36
N CYS A 33 -7.29 -1.15 24.54
CA CYS A 33 -6.45 -1.25 25.73
C CYS A 33 -6.28 -2.71 26.18
N GLU A 34 -7.38 -3.49 26.19
CA GLU A 34 -7.36 -4.93 26.50
C GLU A 34 -6.61 -5.74 25.45
N LEU A 35 -6.74 -5.39 24.17
CA LEU A 35 -6.03 -6.02 23.07
C LEU A 35 -4.51 -5.94 23.26
N GLY A 36 -4.02 -4.82 23.79
CA GLY A 36 -2.62 -4.65 24.15
C GLY A 36 -1.84 -3.63 23.30
N VAL A 37 -2.52 -2.88 22.42
CA VAL A 37 -1.85 -1.85 21.61
C VAL A 37 -1.42 -0.65 22.46
N SER A 38 -0.53 0.18 21.92
CA SER A 38 -0.01 1.37 22.63
C SER A 38 -0.38 2.68 21.96
N HIS A 39 -0.70 2.65 20.66
CA HIS A 39 -0.92 3.84 19.86
C HIS A 39 -2.11 3.63 18.92
N LEU A 40 -3.03 4.58 18.91
CA LEU A 40 -4.01 4.73 17.84
C LEU A 40 -3.30 5.30 16.62
N TYR A 41 -3.56 4.74 15.44
CA TYR A 41 -3.08 5.27 14.17
C TYR A 41 -4.31 5.71 13.37
N LEU A 42 -4.61 6.99 13.40
CA LEU A 42 -5.82 7.55 12.80
C LEU A 42 -5.58 7.91 11.34
N SER A 43 -6.55 7.61 10.47
CA SER A 43 -6.62 8.14 9.10
C SER A 43 -6.66 9.68 9.08
N PRO A 44 -6.51 10.34 7.91
CA PRO A 44 -6.48 11.80 7.84
C PRO A 44 -7.68 12.45 8.53
N VAL A 45 -7.40 13.46 9.35
CA VAL A 45 -8.39 14.11 10.25
C VAL A 45 -8.88 15.46 9.75
N LEU A 46 -8.30 15.96 8.65
CA LEU A 46 -8.67 17.25 8.09
C LEU A 46 -10.03 17.20 7.39
N GLU A 47 -10.69 18.35 7.33
CA GLU A 47 -11.85 18.56 6.47
C GLU A 47 -11.50 18.15 5.04
N ALA A 48 -12.38 17.36 4.43
CA ALA A 48 -12.17 16.76 3.11
C ALA A 48 -13.37 17.01 2.20
N MET A 49 -13.24 16.62 0.93
CA MET A 49 -14.32 16.80 -0.03
C MET A 49 -15.64 16.18 0.48
N PRO A 50 -16.80 16.82 0.20
CA PRO A 50 -18.08 16.31 0.62
C PRO A 50 -18.29 14.85 0.23
N GLY A 51 -18.70 14.02 1.19
CA GLY A 51 -18.90 12.58 0.99
C GLY A 51 -17.62 11.73 1.07
N SER A 52 -16.45 12.32 1.31
CA SER A 52 -15.21 11.57 1.54
C SER A 52 -15.37 10.58 2.71
N ARG A 53 -14.91 9.36 2.50
CA ARG A 53 -14.85 8.29 3.51
C ARG A 53 -13.41 7.91 3.86
N HIS A 54 -12.44 8.73 3.47
CA HIS A 54 -11.01 8.44 3.66
C HIS A 54 -10.15 9.64 4.03
N GLY A 55 -10.56 10.87 3.71
CA GLY A 55 -9.85 12.10 4.11
C GLY A 55 -8.61 12.48 3.28
N TYR A 56 -8.09 11.61 2.41
CA TYR A 56 -6.96 11.93 1.52
C TYR A 56 -7.20 13.08 0.52
N ASP A 57 -8.45 13.35 0.20
CA ASP A 57 -8.93 14.48 -0.60
C ASP A 57 -9.24 15.70 0.29
N TRP A 58 -8.33 16.01 1.21
CA TRP A 58 -8.51 17.10 2.17
C TRP A 58 -8.60 18.47 1.48
N CYS A 59 -9.35 19.37 2.10
CA CYS A 59 -9.68 20.69 1.60
C CYS A 59 -8.95 21.77 2.42
N PRO A 60 -8.19 22.67 1.77
CA PRO A 60 -7.53 23.75 2.48
C PRO A 60 -8.47 24.93 2.82
N PRO A 61 -8.10 25.80 3.79
CA PRO A 61 -6.99 25.63 4.72
C PRO A 61 -7.24 24.48 5.69
N GLY A 62 -6.16 23.84 6.15
CA GLY A 62 -6.26 22.65 7.01
C GLY A 62 -6.98 22.93 8.32
N ARG A 63 -8.11 22.26 8.54
CA ARG A 63 -8.90 22.29 9.78
C ARG A 63 -9.32 20.88 10.15
N ILE A 64 -9.34 20.54 11.44
CA ILE A 64 -9.90 19.26 11.89
C ILE A 64 -11.37 19.19 11.48
N SER A 65 -11.75 18.10 10.81
CA SER A 65 -13.05 17.93 10.19
C SER A 65 -14.20 18.06 11.19
N GLY A 66 -15.14 18.96 10.91
CA GLY A 66 -16.38 19.08 11.67
C GLY A 66 -17.24 17.81 11.60
N VAL A 67 -17.21 17.09 10.48
CA VAL A 67 -17.92 15.81 10.29
C VAL A 67 -17.41 14.73 11.24
N LEU A 68 -16.12 14.78 11.61
CA LEU A 68 -15.51 13.83 12.55
C LEU A 68 -15.66 14.25 14.02
N GLY A 69 -16.29 15.40 14.30
CA GLY A 69 -16.46 15.96 15.65
C GLY A 69 -15.63 17.22 15.93
N GLY A 70 -14.85 17.70 14.95
CA GLY A 70 -14.08 18.94 15.04
C GLY A 70 -12.94 18.91 16.06
N PRO A 71 -12.29 20.06 16.31
CA PRO A 71 -11.17 20.17 17.25
C PRO A 71 -11.51 19.71 18.68
N ASP A 72 -12.73 20.00 19.15
CA ASP A 72 -13.14 19.63 20.52
C ASP A 72 -13.40 18.13 20.64
N GLY A 73 -14.01 17.50 19.63
CA GLY A 73 -14.15 16.05 19.57
C GLY A 73 -12.79 15.34 19.55
N TYR A 74 -11.82 15.88 18.81
CA TYR A 74 -10.45 15.36 18.81
C TYR A 74 -9.76 15.49 20.18
N ARG A 75 -9.87 16.64 20.84
CA ARG A 75 -9.32 16.85 22.19
C ARG A 75 -9.92 15.87 23.20
N LEU A 76 -11.23 15.65 23.15
CA LEU A 76 -11.91 14.68 24.02
C LEU A 76 -11.42 13.25 23.77
N LEU A 77 -11.28 12.85 22.51
CA LEU A 77 -10.68 11.55 22.16
C LEU A 77 -9.25 11.45 22.73
N ARG A 78 -8.44 12.51 22.59
CA ARG A 78 -7.07 12.54 23.10
C ARG A 78 -7.03 12.42 24.62
N GLU A 79 -7.93 13.08 25.33
CA GLU A 79 -8.05 12.98 26.79
C GLU A 79 -8.37 11.54 27.23
N HIS A 80 -9.37 10.90 26.61
CA HIS A 80 -9.73 9.51 26.91
C HIS A 80 -8.61 8.53 26.57
N ALA A 81 -7.95 8.71 25.42
CA ALA A 81 -6.80 7.88 25.02
C ALA A 81 -5.66 8.01 26.04
N ARG A 82 -5.31 9.24 26.44
CA ARG A 82 -4.25 9.52 27.43
C ARG A 82 -4.59 8.93 28.80
N ALA A 83 -5.86 8.98 29.23
CA ALA A 83 -6.31 8.36 30.48
C ALA A 83 -6.08 6.84 30.50
N LEU A 84 -6.11 6.19 29.33
CA LEU A 84 -5.84 4.76 29.15
C LEU A 84 -4.38 4.46 28.78
N GLY A 85 -3.49 5.46 28.74
CA GLY A 85 -2.09 5.29 28.35
C GLY A 85 -1.87 5.02 26.86
N LEU A 86 -2.84 5.38 26.01
CA LEU A 86 -2.77 5.23 24.56
C LEU A 86 -2.24 6.52 23.90
N GLY A 87 -1.24 6.35 23.04
CA GLY A 87 -0.75 7.41 22.16
C GLY A 87 -1.59 7.59 20.90
N VAL A 88 -1.37 8.68 20.16
CA VAL A 88 -2.05 8.98 18.89
C VAL A 88 -1.03 9.35 17.81
N ILE A 89 -1.12 8.64 16.69
CA ILE A 89 -0.38 8.90 15.46
C ILE A 89 -1.38 9.37 14.41
N LEU A 90 -1.11 10.53 13.80
CA LEU A 90 -1.97 11.10 12.76
C LEU A 90 -1.41 10.85 11.36
N ASP A 91 -2.26 10.40 10.45
CA ASP A 91 -1.96 10.37 9.03
C ASP A 91 -2.08 11.77 8.41
N ILE A 92 -1.04 12.23 7.71
CA ILE A 92 -0.98 13.55 7.06
C ILE A 92 -0.70 13.43 5.57
N VAL A 93 -1.28 14.34 4.78
CA VAL A 93 -1.32 14.24 3.31
C VAL A 93 -0.67 15.48 2.67
N PRO A 94 0.67 15.58 2.66
CA PRO A 94 1.35 16.80 2.23
C PRO A 94 1.42 16.94 0.71
N ASN A 95 1.37 15.83 -0.05
CA ASN A 95 1.64 15.86 -1.48
C ASN A 95 0.55 16.58 -2.28
N HIS A 96 -0.70 16.54 -1.84
CA HIS A 96 -1.85 16.95 -2.66
C HIS A 96 -3.07 17.35 -1.82
N VAL A 97 -4.06 17.97 -2.49
CA VAL A 97 -5.37 18.36 -1.94
C VAL A 97 -6.50 17.96 -2.89
N GLY A 98 -7.71 17.81 -2.36
CA GLY A 98 -8.92 17.65 -3.17
C GLY A 98 -9.23 18.91 -3.99
N ILE A 99 -9.54 18.74 -5.28
CA ILE A 99 -9.95 19.83 -6.20
C ILE A 99 -11.22 19.52 -6.99
N ALA A 100 -11.91 18.42 -6.68
CA ALA A 100 -13.10 17.98 -7.40
C ALA A 100 -14.26 18.99 -7.30
N ASP A 101 -14.37 19.72 -6.19
CA ASP A 101 -15.30 20.82 -6.00
C ASP A 101 -14.57 22.11 -5.57
N PRO A 102 -14.42 23.10 -6.47
CA PRO A 102 -13.79 24.37 -6.16
C PRO A 102 -14.46 25.16 -5.04
N ASP A 103 -15.76 24.97 -4.76
CA ASP A 103 -16.45 25.67 -3.67
C ASP A 103 -15.87 25.27 -2.29
N HIS A 104 -15.29 24.07 -2.19
CA HIS A 104 -14.69 23.54 -0.97
C HIS A 104 -13.16 23.69 -0.94
N ASN A 105 -12.53 24.12 -2.03
CA ASN A 105 -11.11 24.42 -2.09
C ASN A 105 -10.88 25.88 -2.54
N PRO A 106 -10.82 26.84 -1.60
CA PRO A 106 -10.63 28.26 -1.92
C PRO A 106 -9.28 28.55 -2.58
N TRP A 107 -8.25 27.74 -2.36
CA TRP A 107 -6.95 27.91 -3.03
C TRP A 107 -7.07 27.60 -4.52
N TRP A 108 -7.65 26.46 -4.85
CA TRP A 108 -7.83 26.04 -6.24
C TRP A 108 -8.85 26.92 -6.97
N SER A 109 -9.96 27.28 -6.31
CA SER A 109 -10.95 28.20 -6.86
C SER A 109 -10.33 29.55 -7.27
N ASP A 110 -9.48 30.12 -6.42
CA ASP A 110 -8.79 31.38 -6.72
C ASP A 110 -7.81 31.24 -7.90
N VAL A 111 -7.14 30.09 -8.05
CA VAL A 111 -6.31 29.78 -9.24
C VAL A 111 -7.16 29.69 -10.51
N LEU A 112 -8.35 29.09 -10.45
CA LEU A 112 -9.24 29.02 -11.62
C LEU A 112 -9.78 30.42 -12.01
N VAL A 113 -10.02 31.29 -11.04
CA VAL A 113 -10.52 32.66 -11.24
C VAL A 113 -9.41 33.59 -11.76
N ASN A 114 -8.23 33.57 -11.14
CA ASN A 114 -7.16 34.54 -11.37
C ASN A 114 -5.99 34.00 -12.22
N GLY A 115 -5.92 32.69 -12.46
CA GLY A 115 -4.81 32.07 -13.18
C GLY A 115 -3.48 32.22 -12.43
N LEU A 116 -2.42 32.50 -13.17
CA LEU A 116 -1.07 32.71 -12.61
C LEU A 116 -0.94 33.97 -11.73
N ASP A 117 -1.91 34.89 -11.79
CA ASP A 117 -1.96 36.08 -10.93
C ASP A 117 -2.54 35.75 -9.53
N SER A 118 -3.03 34.52 -9.32
CA SER A 118 -3.49 34.05 -8.01
C SER A 118 -2.35 34.03 -6.98
N ARG A 119 -2.63 34.48 -5.76
CA ARG A 119 -1.71 34.31 -4.61
C ARG A 119 -1.43 32.84 -4.27
N TYR A 120 -2.23 31.91 -4.77
CA TYR A 120 -2.07 30.48 -4.56
C TYR A 120 -1.51 29.76 -5.80
N ALA A 121 -1.19 30.48 -6.88
CA ALA A 121 -0.61 29.85 -8.07
C ALA A 121 0.68 29.07 -7.74
N GLU A 122 1.53 29.60 -6.86
CA GLU A 122 2.75 28.93 -6.39
C GLU A 122 2.51 27.80 -5.40
N TYR A 123 1.31 27.66 -4.84
CA TYR A 123 0.98 26.55 -3.93
C TYR A 123 0.88 25.23 -4.70
N PHE A 124 0.42 25.32 -5.95
CA PHE A 124 0.23 24.17 -6.82
C PHE A 124 1.38 24.00 -7.79
N ASP A 125 1.60 22.76 -8.18
CA ASP A 125 2.59 22.42 -9.18
C ASP A 125 1.98 22.51 -10.59
N LEU A 126 1.85 23.74 -11.09
CA LEU A 126 1.20 24.07 -12.36
C LEU A 126 2.16 23.88 -13.56
N ASP A 127 1.63 23.32 -14.65
CA ASP A 127 2.31 23.19 -15.95
C ASP A 127 1.51 23.91 -17.04
N THR A 128 1.77 25.22 -17.19
CA THR A 128 0.99 26.11 -18.08
C THR A 128 1.82 26.75 -19.19
N GLU A 129 3.14 26.52 -19.22
CA GLU A 129 4.08 27.18 -20.12
C GLU A 129 3.71 26.93 -21.59
N ALA A 130 3.48 25.66 -21.95
CA ALA A 130 3.07 25.27 -23.30
C ALA A 130 1.65 25.75 -23.69
N ALA A 131 0.84 26.15 -22.70
CA ALA A 131 -0.54 26.62 -22.89
C ALA A 131 -0.67 28.15 -22.73
N GLY A 132 0.44 28.90 -22.71
CA GLY A 132 0.43 30.35 -22.60
C GLY A 132 -0.16 30.87 -21.28
N GLY A 133 0.05 30.13 -20.18
CA GLY A 133 -0.46 30.47 -18.85
C GLY A 133 -1.86 29.96 -18.54
N ILE A 134 -2.47 29.15 -19.42
CA ILE A 134 -3.78 28.54 -19.20
C ILE A 134 -3.65 27.17 -18.51
N VAL A 135 -4.45 26.94 -17.46
CA VAL A 135 -4.50 25.65 -16.76
C VAL A 135 -5.40 24.66 -17.49
N ASN A 136 -4.84 23.61 -18.08
CA ASN A 136 -5.63 22.55 -18.71
C ASN A 136 -6.21 21.57 -17.68
N LEU A 137 -7.53 21.38 -17.71
CA LEU A 137 -8.29 20.53 -16.80
C LEU A 137 -8.84 19.30 -17.54
N PRO A 138 -8.30 18.08 -17.26
CA PRO A 138 -8.58 16.86 -18.03
C PRO A 138 -9.92 16.19 -17.65
N TYR A 139 -11.05 16.89 -17.78
CA TYR A 139 -12.37 16.39 -17.37
C TYR A 139 -13.27 15.90 -18.51
N LEU A 140 -12.92 16.16 -19.77
CA LEU A 140 -13.74 15.70 -20.88
C LEU A 140 -13.45 14.22 -21.20
N GLY A 141 -14.50 13.44 -21.44
CA GLY A 141 -14.37 12.11 -22.05
C GLY A 141 -14.06 12.24 -23.53
N ARG A 142 -14.78 13.13 -24.22
CA ARG A 142 -14.63 13.47 -25.64
C ARG A 142 -14.72 14.98 -25.85
N ASP A 143 -14.20 15.49 -26.96
CA ASP A 143 -14.25 16.95 -27.21
C ASP A 143 -15.70 17.45 -27.38
N GLU A 144 -16.59 16.59 -27.86
CA GLU A 144 -18.02 16.85 -28.03
C GLU A 144 -18.77 17.06 -26.72
N ASP A 145 -18.24 16.56 -25.60
CA ASP A 145 -18.85 16.73 -24.26
C ASP A 145 -18.96 18.22 -23.88
N LEU A 146 -18.15 19.10 -24.49
CA LEU A 146 -18.29 20.54 -24.31
C LEU A 146 -19.66 21.07 -24.72
N ALA A 147 -20.39 20.40 -25.61
CA ALA A 147 -21.75 20.80 -26.01
C ALA A 147 -22.74 20.82 -24.83
N ASP A 148 -22.46 20.07 -23.76
CA ASP A 148 -23.28 20.02 -22.55
C ASP A 148 -22.87 21.08 -21.51
N LEU A 149 -21.89 21.94 -21.84
CA LEU A 149 -21.44 23.00 -20.96
C LEU A 149 -22.52 24.06 -20.79
N ARG A 150 -22.88 24.36 -19.54
CA ARG A 150 -23.89 25.37 -19.18
C ARG A 150 -23.31 26.44 -18.26
N LEU A 151 -23.90 27.63 -18.30
CA LEU A 151 -23.66 28.68 -17.33
C LEU A 151 -24.77 28.64 -16.26
N ASP A 152 -24.41 28.49 -14.99
CA ASP A 152 -25.39 28.50 -13.90
C ASP A 152 -25.76 29.92 -13.45
N GLU A 153 -26.75 30.05 -12.56
CA GLU A 153 -27.24 31.34 -12.04
C GLU A 153 -26.18 32.13 -11.26
N ARG A 154 -25.10 31.46 -10.81
CA ARG A 154 -23.96 32.08 -10.13
C ARG A 154 -22.85 32.48 -11.10
N GLY A 155 -23.08 32.32 -12.41
CA GLY A 155 -22.10 32.61 -13.45
C GLY A 155 -20.97 31.60 -13.54
N ARG A 156 -21.15 30.37 -13.03
CA ARG A 156 -20.15 29.29 -13.12
C ARG A 156 -20.39 28.44 -14.35
N LEU A 157 -19.32 27.89 -14.90
CA LEU A 157 -19.42 26.89 -15.97
C LEU A 157 -19.62 25.50 -15.35
N VAL A 158 -20.65 24.80 -15.79
CA VAL A 158 -21.05 23.49 -15.25
C VAL A 158 -21.08 22.46 -16.36
N LEU A 159 -20.45 21.31 -16.11
CA LEU A 159 -20.45 20.14 -16.99
C LEU A 159 -20.73 18.88 -16.15
N GLY A 160 -21.89 18.27 -16.34
CA GLY A 160 -22.34 17.19 -15.45
C GLY A 160 -22.38 17.63 -13.99
N THR A 161 -21.55 17.00 -13.15
CA THR A 161 -21.36 17.35 -11.73
C THR A 161 -20.23 18.34 -11.48
N LEU A 162 -19.36 18.60 -12.46
CA LEU A 162 -18.27 19.56 -12.34
C LEU A 162 -18.84 20.98 -12.43
N ALA A 163 -18.58 21.81 -11.43
CA ALA A 163 -18.86 23.25 -11.46
C ALA A 163 -17.55 24.02 -11.24
N VAL A 164 -17.19 24.88 -12.18
CA VAL A 164 -15.94 25.67 -12.14
C VAL A 164 -16.25 27.17 -12.21
N PRO A 165 -15.56 28.00 -11.40
CA PRO A 165 -15.82 29.42 -11.33
C PRO A 165 -15.36 30.15 -12.60
N THR A 166 -15.89 31.35 -12.84
CA THR A 166 -15.46 32.20 -13.95
C THR A 166 -14.63 33.38 -13.47
N ALA A 167 -13.71 33.84 -14.30
CA ALA A 167 -12.88 35.01 -14.02
C ALA A 167 -13.73 36.29 -13.99
N PRO A 168 -13.38 37.31 -13.18
CA PRO A 168 -14.20 38.51 -13.04
C PRO A 168 -14.41 39.22 -14.38
N GLY A 169 -15.67 39.57 -14.69
CA GLY A 169 -16.04 40.26 -15.92
C GLY A 169 -16.01 39.40 -17.19
N THR A 170 -15.83 38.08 -17.08
CA THR A 170 -15.79 37.19 -18.26
C THR A 170 -17.11 36.47 -18.57
N ALA A 171 -18.07 36.51 -17.65
CA ALA A 171 -19.39 35.90 -17.77
C ALA A 171 -20.49 36.85 -17.31
N SER A 172 -21.61 36.86 -18.03
CA SER A 172 -22.87 37.53 -17.67
C SER A 172 -24.05 36.57 -17.86
N PRO A 173 -25.17 36.75 -17.12
CA PRO A 173 -26.37 35.94 -17.34
C PRO A 173 -26.83 35.99 -18.81
N GLY A 174 -27.00 34.82 -19.42
CA GLY A 174 -27.41 34.68 -20.82
C GLY A 174 -26.26 34.65 -21.84
N ASP A 175 -25.00 34.78 -21.41
CA ASP A 175 -23.85 34.57 -22.29
C ASP A 175 -23.79 33.12 -22.79
N ASP A 176 -23.25 32.93 -24.01
CA ASP A 176 -22.93 31.61 -24.54
C ASP A 176 -21.84 30.93 -23.69
N PRO A 177 -22.10 29.76 -23.08
CA PRO A 177 -21.14 29.05 -22.23
C PRO A 177 -19.80 28.76 -22.92
N HIS A 178 -19.80 28.51 -24.23
CA HIS A 178 -18.57 28.25 -24.99
C HIS A 178 -17.71 29.51 -25.15
N ALA A 179 -18.34 30.64 -25.49
CA ALA A 179 -17.66 31.93 -25.53
C ALA A 179 -17.13 32.34 -24.16
N VAL A 180 -17.85 32.04 -23.07
CA VAL A 180 -17.37 32.24 -21.70
C VAL A 180 -16.16 31.36 -21.42
N HIS A 181 -16.24 30.06 -21.70
CA HIS A 181 -15.13 29.10 -21.53
C HIS A 181 -13.83 29.55 -22.21
N ALA A 182 -13.93 30.06 -23.43
CA ALA A 182 -12.76 30.53 -24.19
C ALA A 182 -12.00 31.70 -23.53
N ARG A 183 -12.65 32.45 -22.62
CA ARG A 183 -12.07 33.61 -21.90
C ARG A 183 -11.47 33.24 -20.54
N GLN A 184 -11.63 32.00 -20.09
CA GLN A 184 -11.22 31.60 -18.75
C GLN A 184 -9.70 31.41 -18.63
N ARG A 185 -9.22 31.39 -17.39
CA ARG A 185 -7.81 31.10 -17.04
C ARG A 185 -7.48 29.61 -17.07
N TYR A 186 -8.49 28.79 -17.31
CA TYR A 186 -8.39 27.35 -17.48
C TYR A 186 -9.06 26.91 -18.78
N ARG A 187 -8.77 25.68 -19.20
CA ARG A 187 -9.43 25.03 -20.33
C ARG A 187 -9.81 23.61 -19.97
N LEU A 188 -11.08 23.28 -20.14
CA LEU A 188 -11.54 21.89 -20.10
C LEU A 188 -11.00 21.19 -21.35
N VAL A 189 -10.31 20.08 -21.16
CA VAL A 189 -9.73 19.28 -22.23
C VAL A 189 -10.05 17.81 -22.00
N ARG A 190 -9.91 17.01 -23.07
CA ARG A 190 -9.98 15.55 -22.94
C ARG A 190 -8.95 15.02 -21.97
N HIS A 191 -9.36 14.02 -21.20
CA HIS A 191 -8.50 13.35 -20.23
C HIS A 191 -7.25 12.70 -20.87
N ASP A 192 -7.34 12.31 -22.15
CA ASP A 192 -6.27 11.70 -22.95
C ASP A 192 -5.54 12.71 -23.89
N SER A 193 -5.88 14.00 -23.82
CA SER A 193 -5.30 15.04 -24.70
C SER A 193 -3.79 15.23 -24.53
N ARG A 194 -3.19 14.61 -23.50
CA ARG A 194 -1.81 14.81 -23.05
C ARG A 194 -1.50 16.23 -22.63
N ARG A 195 -2.53 17.07 -22.44
CA ARG A 195 -2.43 18.46 -22.00
C ARG A 195 -3.00 18.55 -20.60
N ILE A 196 -2.13 18.49 -19.59
CA ILE A 196 -2.53 18.52 -18.19
C ILE A 196 -1.84 19.71 -17.55
N GLY A 197 -2.63 20.60 -16.94
CA GLY A 197 -2.15 21.89 -16.45
C GLY A 197 -1.51 21.88 -15.07
N TYR A 198 -1.40 20.72 -14.42
CA TYR A 198 -0.93 20.57 -13.06
C TYR A 198 -0.48 19.13 -12.76
N ARG A 199 0.47 18.96 -11.84
CA ARG A 199 0.85 17.63 -11.35
C ARG A 199 -0.26 17.06 -10.47
N ARG A 200 -0.62 15.81 -10.73
CA ARG A 200 -1.67 15.05 -10.00
C ARG A 200 -1.07 14.08 -8.98
N PHE A 201 -1.87 13.62 -8.02
CA PHE A 201 -1.59 12.36 -7.32
C PHE A 201 -1.87 11.19 -8.28
N LEU A 202 -0.81 10.46 -8.64
CA LEU A 202 -0.86 9.47 -9.73
C LEU A 202 -1.61 10.05 -10.95
N ALA A 203 -2.66 9.38 -11.41
CA ALA A 203 -3.52 9.79 -12.52
C ALA A 203 -4.90 10.30 -12.06
N VAL A 204 -5.06 10.68 -10.80
CA VAL A 204 -6.35 11.13 -10.23
C VAL A 204 -6.56 12.63 -10.48
N ASN A 205 -7.46 12.97 -11.39
CA ASN A 205 -7.76 14.36 -11.77
C ASN A 205 -8.40 15.19 -10.64
N GLY A 206 -8.97 14.54 -9.62
CA GLY A 206 -9.54 15.23 -8.45
C GLY A 206 -8.52 15.66 -7.41
N LEU A 207 -7.22 15.37 -7.60
CA LEU A 207 -6.17 15.60 -6.61
C LEU A 207 -4.99 16.37 -7.22
N ALA A 208 -4.87 17.65 -6.87
CA ALA A 208 -3.79 18.52 -7.35
C ALA A 208 -2.63 18.55 -6.36
N ALA A 209 -1.42 18.45 -6.88
CA ALA A 209 -0.23 18.37 -6.06
C ALA A 209 0.26 19.74 -5.58
N LEU A 210 0.76 19.75 -4.34
CA LEU A 210 1.29 20.91 -3.65
C LEU A 210 2.82 20.99 -3.75
N ARG A 211 3.34 22.21 -3.73
CA ARG A 211 4.78 22.53 -3.76
C ARG A 211 5.36 22.65 -2.36
N GLN A 212 5.47 21.54 -1.66
CA GLN A 212 5.96 21.48 -0.26
C GLN A 212 7.42 21.98 -0.09
N GLU A 213 8.19 22.07 -1.18
CA GLU A 213 9.52 22.68 -1.18
C GLU A 213 9.48 24.21 -1.01
N VAL A 214 8.33 24.85 -1.26
CA VAL A 214 8.12 26.30 -1.06
C VAL A 214 7.80 26.57 0.42
N PRO A 215 8.55 27.43 1.12
CA PRO A 215 8.39 27.63 2.56
C PRO A 215 6.98 27.98 3.02
N GLU A 216 6.32 28.88 2.29
CA GLU A 216 4.97 29.39 2.57
C GLU A 216 3.89 28.31 2.43
N VAL A 217 4.06 27.39 1.47
CA VAL A 217 3.13 26.28 1.23
C VAL A 217 3.18 25.29 2.38
N TYR A 218 4.39 24.92 2.81
CA TYR A 218 4.56 24.07 3.99
C TYR A 218 3.96 24.74 5.24
N ASP A 219 4.24 26.03 5.46
CA ASP A 219 3.72 26.73 6.64
C ASP A 219 2.19 26.77 6.66
N ALA A 220 1.56 27.03 5.51
CA ALA A 220 0.11 27.03 5.36
C ALA A 220 -0.52 25.64 5.56
N THR A 221 0.15 24.58 5.14
CA THR A 221 -0.37 23.21 5.18
C THR A 221 -0.11 22.49 6.52
N HIS A 222 0.86 22.95 7.31
CA HIS A 222 1.28 22.32 8.58
C HIS A 222 1.02 23.16 9.84
N SER A 223 0.44 24.36 9.71
CA SER A 223 0.11 25.23 10.85
C SER A 223 -0.76 24.53 11.91
N TRP A 224 -1.85 23.88 11.49
CA TRP A 224 -2.73 23.12 12.37
C TRP A 224 -1.98 22.00 13.12
N LEU A 225 -1.02 21.33 12.47
CA LEU A 225 -0.25 20.26 13.10
C LEU A 225 0.69 20.84 14.16
N ARG A 226 1.34 21.97 13.88
CA ARG A 226 2.18 22.67 14.86
C ARG A 226 1.38 23.12 16.09
N GLU A 227 0.12 23.52 15.92
CA GLU A 227 -0.78 23.80 17.05
C GLU A 227 -1.03 22.55 17.90
N LEU A 228 -1.34 21.40 17.28
CA LEU A 228 -1.49 20.14 18.01
C LEU A 228 -0.21 19.68 18.72
N ILE A 229 0.95 19.92 18.10
CA ILE A 229 2.26 19.62 18.71
C ILE A 229 2.51 20.51 19.92
N ALA A 230 2.23 21.81 19.82
CA ALA A 230 2.41 22.77 20.91
C ALA A 230 1.51 22.44 22.11
N ASP A 231 0.30 21.95 21.84
CA ASP A 231 -0.68 21.53 22.86
C ASP A 231 -0.46 20.08 23.36
N ASP A 232 0.59 19.38 22.88
CA ASP A 232 0.90 17.98 23.19
C ASP A 232 -0.27 17.00 22.90
N LEU A 233 -1.00 17.26 21.81
CA LEU A 233 -2.16 16.47 21.41
C LEU A 233 -1.84 15.31 20.47
N VAL A 234 -0.60 15.21 19.99
CA VAL A 234 -0.13 14.19 19.04
C VAL A 234 1.22 13.59 19.48
N ASP A 235 1.35 12.26 19.38
CA ASP A 235 2.57 11.51 19.74
C ASP A 235 3.42 11.15 18.51
N GLY A 236 2.85 11.27 17.31
CA GLY A 236 3.57 11.09 16.06
C GLY A 236 2.72 11.28 14.82
N VAL A 237 3.33 11.16 13.65
CA VAL A 237 2.64 11.25 12.36
C VAL A 237 3.08 10.15 11.40
N ARG A 238 2.19 9.81 10.47
CA ARG A 238 2.49 9.05 9.25
C ARG A 238 2.33 9.97 8.07
N VAL A 239 3.34 10.03 7.20
CA VAL A 239 3.33 10.84 5.97
C VAL A 239 2.82 9.99 4.81
N ASP A 240 1.72 10.40 4.22
CA ASP A 240 1.19 9.86 2.97
C ASP A 240 2.06 10.22 1.77
N HIS A 241 2.28 9.24 0.88
CA HIS A 241 2.87 9.41 -0.44
C HIS A 241 4.11 10.32 -0.47
N VAL A 242 5.06 10.08 0.43
CA VAL A 242 6.28 10.90 0.55
C VAL A 242 7.09 10.93 -0.76
N ASP A 243 7.05 9.82 -1.50
CA ASP A 243 7.73 9.65 -2.79
C ASP A 243 7.08 10.48 -3.92
N GLY A 244 5.96 11.16 -3.69
CA GLY A 244 5.39 12.15 -4.60
C GLY A 244 5.96 13.57 -4.46
N LEU A 245 6.66 13.87 -3.36
CA LEU A 245 7.18 15.22 -3.07
C LEU A 245 8.37 15.59 -3.96
N ARG A 246 8.57 16.89 -4.21
CA ARG A 246 9.74 17.37 -4.96
C ARG A 246 11.05 17.09 -4.23
N ASP A 247 11.15 17.48 -2.97
CA ASP A 247 12.29 17.21 -2.09
C ASP A 247 11.82 16.47 -0.82
N PRO A 248 11.66 15.13 -0.88
CA PRO A 248 11.17 14.36 0.26
C PRO A 248 12.11 14.45 1.47
N ALA A 249 13.44 14.46 1.25
CA ALA A 249 14.41 14.54 2.34
C ALA A 249 14.38 15.92 3.03
N GLY A 250 14.26 17.01 2.26
CA GLY A 250 14.09 18.35 2.81
C GLY A 250 12.79 18.53 3.57
N TYR A 251 11.68 18.04 3.01
CA TYR A 251 10.39 18.03 3.69
C TYR A 251 10.46 17.28 5.03
N LEU A 252 11.01 16.07 5.05
CA LEU A 252 11.11 15.27 6.28
C LEU A 252 12.03 15.88 7.32
N ARG A 253 13.11 16.56 6.92
CA ARG A 253 13.97 17.32 7.85
C ARG A 253 13.21 18.46 8.51
N ARG A 254 12.40 19.20 7.74
CA ARG A 254 11.56 20.27 8.30
C ARG A 254 10.47 19.72 9.22
N LEU A 255 9.81 18.63 8.82
CA LEU A 255 8.80 17.98 9.64
C LEU A 255 9.38 17.40 10.93
N ARG A 256 10.58 16.80 10.88
CA ARG A 256 11.29 16.36 12.08
C ARG A 256 11.59 17.53 13.02
N ALA A 257 12.00 18.68 12.50
CA ALA A 257 12.24 19.88 13.31
C ALA A 257 10.95 20.37 14.02
N ASP A 258 9.80 20.30 13.34
CA ASP A 258 8.50 20.64 13.95
C ASP A 258 8.09 19.63 15.03
N LEU A 259 8.29 18.32 14.78
CA LEU A 259 7.89 17.24 15.69
C LEU A 259 8.78 17.12 16.94
N GLY A 260 10.06 17.46 16.78
CA GLY A 260 11.13 17.15 17.72
C GLY A 260 11.63 15.71 17.63
N ASP A 261 12.63 15.40 18.45
CA ASP A 261 13.38 14.13 18.40
C ASP A 261 12.61 12.92 18.96
N HIS A 262 11.52 13.17 19.70
CA HIS A 262 10.83 12.12 20.47
C HIS A 262 9.54 11.62 19.83
N ARG A 263 8.85 12.44 19.03
CA ARG A 263 7.61 12.05 18.37
C ARG A 263 7.88 11.12 17.20
N LEU A 264 6.99 10.16 16.98
CA LEU A 264 7.16 9.18 15.90
C LEU A 264 6.94 9.84 14.53
N LEU A 265 7.76 9.47 13.55
CA LEU A 265 7.59 9.88 12.17
C LEU A 265 7.71 8.66 11.26
N TYR A 266 6.57 8.19 10.76
CA TYR A 266 6.50 7.13 9.76
C TYR A 266 6.26 7.70 8.38
N ILE A 267 6.72 6.99 7.35
CA ILE A 267 6.46 7.33 5.96
C ILE A 267 5.84 6.17 5.22
N GLU A 268 4.81 6.45 4.43
CA GLU A 268 4.41 5.53 3.39
C GLU A 268 5.44 5.57 2.27
N LYS A 269 6.20 4.48 2.14
CA LYS A 269 7.19 4.33 1.09
C LYS A 269 7.24 2.89 0.60
N GLY A 270 7.02 2.70 -0.69
CA GLY A 270 7.31 1.45 -1.38
C GLY A 270 8.82 1.27 -1.52
N LEU A 271 9.32 0.08 -1.19
CA LEU A 271 10.71 -0.31 -1.46
C LEU A 271 10.73 -1.43 -2.48
N ALA A 272 11.49 -1.26 -3.56
CA ALA A 272 11.74 -2.32 -4.51
C ALA A 272 12.46 -3.51 -3.85
N ILE A 273 12.57 -4.63 -4.56
CA ILE A 273 13.29 -5.79 -4.03
C ILE A 273 14.77 -5.45 -3.91
N GLY A 274 15.29 -5.60 -2.69
CA GLY A 274 16.68 -5.32 -2.36
C GLY A 274 16.98 -3.84 -2.10
N GLU A 275 16.05 -2.93 -2.40
CA GLU A 275 16.14 -1.53 -2.01
C GLU A 275 16.12 -1.41 -0.48
N ARG A 276 17.02 -0.59 0.05
CA ARG A 276 17.07 -0.23 1.47
C ARG A 276 16.49 1.17 1.61
N LEU A 277 15.78 1.42 2.70
CA LEU A 277 15.37 2.77 3.06
C LEU A 277 16.63 3.63 3.25
N ASP A 278 16.62 4.86 2.72
CA ASP A 278 17.75 5.76 2.81
C ASP A 278 17.99 6.14 4.29
N PRO A 279 19.17 5.80 4.86
CA PRO A 279 19.47 6.04 6.27
C PRO A 279 19.61 7.53 6.62
N ALA A 280 19.71 8.42 5.63
CA ALA A 280 19.74 9.86 5.86
C ALA A 280 18.35 10.46 6.15
N LEU A 281 17.26 9.71 5.94
CA LEU A 281 15.92 10.20 6.22
C LEU A 281 15.68 10.25 7.75
N PRO A 282 15.23 11.38 8.30
CA PRO A 282 15.08 11.56 9.75
C PRO A 282 13.77 10.95 10.27
N VAL A 283 13.51 9.68 9.94
CA VAL A 283 12.25 8.96 10.17
C VAL A 283 12.46 7.77 11.11
N ASP A 284 11.39 7.33 11.77
CA ASP A 284 11.39 6.11 12.59
C ASP A 284 11.20 4.84 11.73
N GLY A 285 10.73 4.99 10.48
CA GLY A 285 10.70 3.94 9.46
C GLY A 285 9.53 4.04 8.48
N THR A 286 9.31 2.96 7.73
CA THR A 286 8.18 2.82 6.79
C THR A 286 6.88 2.42 7.51
N THR A 287 5.78 2.42 6.76
CA THR A 287 4.51 1.80 7.15
C THR A 287 4.49 0.26 7.07
N GLY A 288 5.55 -0.38 6.58
CA GLY A 288 5.77 -1.82 6.75
C GLY A 288 5.46 -2.74 5.57
N TYR A 289 5.19 -2.23 4.37
CA TYR A 289 5.04 -3.07 3.16
C TYR A 289 6.30 -3.88 2.82
N ASP A 290 7.48 -3.34 3.14
CA ASP A 290 8.77 -4.03 3.01
C ASP A 290 8.84 -5.29 3.89
N GLN A 291 8.22 -5.22 5.08
CA GLN A 291 8.14 -6.32 6.02
C GLN A 291 7.00 -7.30 5.67
N LEU A 292 5.85 -6.79 5.22
CA LEU A 292 4.76 -7.58 4.64
C LEU A 292 5.32 -8.53 3.58
N ARG A 293 6.08 -8.00 2.61
CA ARG A 293 6.72 -8.79 1.56
C ARG A 293 7.53 -9.95 2.11
N LEU A 294 8.40 -9.68 3.09
CA LEU A 294 9.31 -10.70 3.63
C LEU A 294 8.55 -11.79 4.38
N ILE A 295 7.52 -11.43 5.13
CA ILE A 295 6.65 -12.39 5.80
C ILE A 295 5.91 -13.24 4.77
N GLU A 296 5.23 -12.63 3.79
CA GLU A 296 4.49 -13.39 2.76
C GLU A 296 5.41 -14.33 1.97
N ALA A 297 6.55 -13.82 1.50
CA ALA A 297 7.53 -14.61 0.76
C ALA A 297 8.12 -15.76 1.60
N ARG A 298 8.18 -15.61 2.93
CA ARG A 298 8.66 -16.71 3.78
C ARG A 298 7.64 -17.84 3.83
N PHE A 299 6.35 -17.56 3.71
CA PHE A 299 5.31 -18.58 3.78
C PHE A 299 4.93 -19.18 2.41
N THR A 300 5.29 -18.54 1.29
CA THR A 300 5.07 -19.13 -0.04
C THR A 300 5.93 -20.37 -0.28
N ALA A 301 5.32 -21.43 -0.83
CA ALA A 301 6.01 -22.68 -1.18
C ALA A 301 6.77 -22.53 -2.52
N PRO A 302 8.12 -22.54 -2.53
CA PRO A 302 8.87 -22.33 -3.77
C PRO A 302 8.67 -23.43 -4.81
N THR A 303 8.49 -24.68 -4.36
CA THR A 303 8.29 -25.85 -5.23
C THR A 303 6.96 -25.76 -5.97
N GLY A 304 5.87 -25.42 -5.27
CA GLY A 304 4.57 -25.32 -5.92
C GLY A 304 4.44 -24.15 -6.90
N MET A 305 5.26 -23.10 -6.76
CA MET A 305 5.30 -22.02 -7.75
C MET A 305 5.71 -22.52 -9.14
N VAL A 306 6.54 -23.56 -9.24
CA VAL A 306 6.92 -24.15 -10.53
C VAL A 306 5.72 -24.80 -11.21
N GLU A 307 4.90 -25.52 -10.46
CA GLU A 307 3.71 -26.20 -11.00
C GLU A 307 2.55 -25.24 -11.29
N LEU A 308 2.43 -24.17 -10.50
CA LEU A 308 1.46 -23.10 -10.77
C LEU A 308 1.80 -22.33 -12.04
N ASP A 309 3.07 -22.27 -12.47
CA ASP A 309 3.44 -21.69 -13.76
C ASP A 309 2.89 -22.50 -14.93
N GLU A 310 2.99 -23.82 -14.85
CA GLU A 310 2.42 -24.71 -15.87
C GLU A 310 0.90 -24.65 -15.87
N THR A 311 0.29 -24.56 -14.69
CA THR A 311 -1.17 -24.37 -14.59
C THR A 311 -1.60 -23.06 -15.22
N PHE A 312 -0.97 -21.94 -14.83
CA PHE A 312 -1.25 -20.62 -15.39
C PHE A 312 -1.05 -20.59 -16.91
N LYS A 313 0.05 -21.15 -17.41
CA LYS A 313 0.35 -21.21 -18.84
C LYS A 313 -0.70 -21.99 -19.62
N SER A 314 -1.13 -23.15 -19.10
CA SER A 314 -2.17 -23.95 -19.77
C SER A 314 -3.55 -23.29 -19.73
N VAL A 315 -3.85 -22.47 -18.71
CA VAL A 315 -5.12 -21.73 -18.63
C VAL A 315 -5.11 -20.50 -19.54
N SER A 316 -4.03 -19.72 -19.49
CA SER A 316 -3.97 -18.39 -20.12
C SER A 316 -3.35 -18.38 -21.51
N GLY A 317 -2.59 -19.41 -21.90
CA GLY A 317 -1.71 -19.37 -23.06
C GLY A 317 -0.49 -18.44 -22.91
N VAL A 318 -0.37 -17.71 -21.80
CA VAL A 318 0.73 -16.78 -21.52
C VAL A 318 1.85 -17.52 -20.78
N PRO A 319 3.13 -17.34 -21.17
CA PRO A 319 4.24 -17.92 -20.43
C PRO A 319 4.23 -17.51 -18.95
N GLY A 320 4.68 -18.42 -18.08
CA GLY A 320 4.73 -18.22 -16.61
C GLY A 320 5.73 -17.16 -16.14
N GLY A 321 6.41 -17.38 -15.00
CA GLY A 321 7.20 -16.35 -14.31
C GLY A 321 8.32 -15.68 -15.12
N GLY A 322 8.87 -16.35 -16.13
CA GLY A 322 10.01 -15.88 -16.93
C GLY A 322 9.76 -14.53 -17.62
N GLU A 323 8.57 -14.33 -18.18
CA GLU A 323 8.24 -13.17 -19.02
C GLU A 323 7.73 -11.95 -18.24
N LEU A 324 7.41 -12.09 -16.94
CA LEU A 324 6.80 -11.04 -16.13
C LEU A 324 7.61 -9.73 -16.11
N GLY A 325 8.94 -9.81 -16.26
CA GLY A 325 9.81 -8.63 -16.25
C GLY A 325 9.73 -7.85 -17.55
N ALA A 326 9.65 -8.54 -18.68
CA ALA A 326 9.42 -7.92 -19.98
C ALA A 326 8.01 -7.32 -20.04
N LEU A 327 6.99 -8.04 -19.56
CA LEU A 327 5.61 -7.56 -19.46
C LEU A 327 5.50 -6.34 -18.55
N ALA A 328 6.12 -6.35 -17.36
CA ALA A 328 6.11 -5.21 -16.45
C ALA A 328 6.78 -3.97 -17.08
N ARG A 329 7.91 -4.15 -17.78
CA ARG A 329 8.59 -3.06 -18.48
C ARG A 329 7.75 -2.50 -19.63
N ALA A 330 7.14 -3.35 -20.44
CA ALA A 330 6.25 -2.92 -21.53
C ALA A 330 5.04 -2.15 -20.98
N LEU A 331 4.45 -2.64 -19.89
CA LEU A 331 3.32 -1.97 -19.24
C LEU A 331 3.70 -0.60 -18.68
N ARG A 332 4.88 -0.45 -18.08
CA ARG A 332 5.39 0.86 -17.64
C ARG A 332 5.55 1.84 -18.79
N GLN A 333 5.99 1.37 -19.97
CA GLN A 333 6.08 2.21 -21.17
C GLN A 333 4.70 2.69 -21.62
N THR A 334 3.71 1.80 -21.70
CA THR A 334 2.32 2.16 -22.01
C THR A 334 1.78 3.18 -21.01
N VAL A 335 1.90 2.90 -19.71
CA VAL A 335 1.44 3.79 -18.65
C VAL A 335 2.12 5.16 -18.68
N LEU A 336 3.43 5.21 -18.93
CA LEU A 336 4.15 6.47 -19.05
C LEU A 336 3.62 7.32 -20.21
N VAL A 337 3.36 6.70 -21.36
CA VAL A 337 2.88 7.41 -22.55
C VAL A 337 1.42 7.83 -22.44
N ASP A 338 0.57 6.96 -21.88
CA ASP A 338 -0.88 7.17 -21.88
C ASP A 338 -1.35 8.00 -20.68
N LEU A 339 -0.75 7.80 -19.50
CA LEU A 339 -1.21 8.45 -18.26
C LEU A 339 -0.30 9.58 -17.77
N PHE A 340 0.98 9.56 -18.13
CA PHE A 340 2.01 10.52 -17.66
C PHE A 340 2.84 11.21 -18.76
N PRO A 341 2.26 11.56 -19.93
CA PRO A 341 3.03 12.20 -21.00
C PRO A 341 3.59 13.57 -20.57
N ASP A 342 2.85 14.28 -19.72
CA ASP A 342 3.23 15.55 -19.10
C ASP A 342 4.53 15.42 -18.30
N ARG A 343 4.65 14.35 -17.50
CA ARG A 343 5.84 14.11 -16.66
C ARG A 343 7.08 13.82 -17.50
N LEU A 344 6.94 12.99 -18.55
CA LEU A 344 8.05 12.68 -19.44
C LEU A 344 8.52 13.93 -20.20
N GLN A 345 7.58 14.71 -20.71
CA GLN A 345 7.89 15.95 -21.41
C GLN A 345 8.65 16.91 -20.50
N ARG A 346 8.15 17.14 -19.28
CA ARG A 346 8.79 18.05 -18.31
C ARG A 346 10.22 17.64 -17.95
N VAL A 347 10.46 16.34 -17.71
CA VAL A 347 11.81 15.81 -17.47
C VAL A 347 12.71 16.06 -18.68
N GLY A 348 12.22 15.75 -19.88
CA GLY A 348 12.95 15.97 -21.13
C GLY A 348 13.34 17.43 -21.34
N ASP A 349 12.40 18.35 -21.15
CA ASP A 349 12.62 19.79 -21.37
C ASP A 349 13.64 20.37 -20.38
N LEU A 350 13.61 19.94 -19.11
CA LEU A 350 14.59 20.35 -18.10
C LEU A 350 16.01 19.84 -18.43
N LEU A 351 16.14 18.58 -18.85
CA LEU A 351 17.43 18.02 -19.26
C LEU A 351 17.95 18.66 -20.56
N CYS A 352 17.09 18.90 -21.55
CA CYS A 352 17.47 19.54 -22.81
C CYS A 352 17.96 20.97 -22.61
N ARG A 353 17.41 21.72 -21.64
CA ARG A 353 17.91 23.06 -21.28
C ARG A 353 19.36 23.03 -20.78
N ARG A 354 19.79 21.95 -20.14
CA ARG A 354 21.17 21.77 -19.63
C ARG A 354 22.12 21.19 -20.68
N ALA A 355 21.58 20.43 -21.62
CA ALA A 355 22.33 19.82 -22.73
C ALA A 355 21.76 20.20 -24.11
N PRO A 356 21.74 21.50 -24.49
CA PRO A 356 21.11 21.95 -25.74
C PRO A 356 21.81 21.43 -27.02
N HIS A 357 23.03 20.91 -26.88
CA HIS A 357 23.81 20.30 -27.96
C HIS A 357 23.40 18.84 -28.24
N VAL A 358 22.64 18.20 -27.34
CA VAL A 358 22.11 16.84 -27.52
C VAL A 358 20.72 16.91 -28.13
N ARG A 359 20.45 16.05 -29.12
CA ARG A 359 19.14 15.99 -29.77
C ARG A 359 18.05 15.63 -28.75
N ALA A 360 17.00 16.45 -28.65
CA ALA A 360 15.95 16.31 -27.63
C ALA A 360 15.32 14.91 -27.55
N HIS A 361 15.05 14.27 -28.70
CA HIS A 361 14.48 12.91 -28.72
C HIS A 361 15.40 11.86 -28.09
N LEU A 362 16.72 12.03 -28.12
CA LEU A 362 17.65 11.09 -27.45
C LEU A 362 17.55 11.23 -25.94
N VAL A 363 17.46 12.46 -25.43
CA VAL A 363 17.29 12.74 -24.00
C VAL A 363 15.94 12.21 -23.50
N GLN A 364 14.86 12.51 -24.21
CA GLN A 364 13.51 12.03 -23.86
C GLN A 364 13.41 10.50 -23.88
N GLN A 365 13.99 9.82 -24.88
CA GLN A 365 13.98 8.36 -24.94
C GLN A 365 14.84 7.73 -23.83
N ALA A 366 16.01 8.31 -23.52
CA ALA A 366 16.84 7.85 -22.41
C ALA A 366 16.11 8.01 -21.07
N ALA A 367 15.46 9.15 -20.83
CA ALA A 367 14.65 9.40 -19.64
C ALA A 367 13.47 8.42 -19.52
N ALA A 368 12.75 8.17 -20.62
CA ALA A 368 11.66 7.19 -20.66
C ALA A 368 12.15 5.77 -20.32
N LEU A 369 13.28 5.35 -20.88
CA LEU A 369 13.88 4.05 -20.57
C LEU A 369 14.32 3.94 -19.11
N MET A 370 14.91 5.01 -18.56
CA MET A 370 15.29 5.07 -17.15
C MET A 370 14.06 4.94 -16.24
N ILE A 371 13.01 5.71 -16.49
CA ILE A 371 11.74 5.66 -15.74
C ILE A 371 11.12 4.25 -15.79
N CYS A 372 11.07 3.61 -16.97
CA CYS A 372 10.41 2.32 -17.13
C CYS A 372 11.25 1.12 -16.64
N SER A 373 12.56 1.31 -16.50
CA SER A 373 13.52 0.24 -16.18
C SER A 373 14.20 0.43 -14.82
N ALA A 374 13.79 1.41 -14.02
CA ALA A 374 14.32 1.67 -12.70
C ALA A 374 14.26 0.40 -11.82
N SER A 375 15.39 0.05 -11.21
CA SER A 375 15.48 -1.06 -10.26
C SER A 375 15.03 -0.69 -8.84
N VAL A 376 14.90 0.61 -8.58
CA VAL A 376 14.49 1.22 -7.30
C VAL A 376 13.15 1.93 -7.47
N ALA A 377 12.40 2.10 -6.37
CA ALA A 377 11.12 2.78 -6.37
C ALA A 377 11.26 4.26 -6.76
N ARG A 378 12.27 4.94 -6.21
CA ARG A 378 12.57 6.36 -6.48
C ARG A 378 14.09 6.60 -6.60
N PRO A 379 14.60 7.02 -7.77
CA PRO A 379 16.03 7.03 -8.08
C PRO A 379 16.85 8.18 -7.49
N ASP A 380 16.23 9.26 -7.02
CA ASP A 380 16.90 10.49 -6.58
C ASP A 380 17.28 10.52 -5.09
N TYR A 381 17.07 9.43 -4.35
CA TYR A 381 17.58 9.32 -2.97
C TYR A 381 19.12 9.18 -2.95
N PRO A 382 19.85 9.96 -2.12
CA PRO A 382 21.30 9.93 -2.06
C PRO A 382 21.91 8.54 -1.89
N SER A 383 21.34 7.68 -1.04
CA SER A 383 21.86 6.33 -0.80
C SER A 383 21.77 5.39 -2.01
N LEU A 384 20.97 5.74 -3.02
CA LEU A 384 20.72 4.92 -4.22
C LEU A 384 21.55 5.35 -5.43
N ARG A 385 22.31 6.44 -5.32
CA ARG A 385 23.05 7.02 -6.44
C ARG A 385 23.97 6.03 -7.17
N SER A 386 24.70 5.18 -6.44
CA SER A 386 25.58 4.18 -7.07
C SER A 386 24.80 3.14 -7.88
N THR A 387 23.65 2.69 -7.35
CA THR A 387 22.77 1.74 -8.03
C THR A 387 22.18 2.36 -9.29
N VAL A 388 21.74 3.62 -9.20
CA VAL A 388 21.15 4.35 -10.33
C VAL A 388 22.18 4.62 -11.43
N LEU A 389 23.41 5.02 -11.08
CA LEU A 389 24.47 5.19 -12.08
C LEU A 389 24.82 3.87 -12.79
N ALA A 390 24.82 2.75 -12.06
CA ALA A 390 25.02 1.44 -12.66
C ALA A 390 23.84 1.04 -13.60
N ASP A 391 22.61 1.38 -13.24
CA ASP A 391 21.45 1.20 -14.11
C ASP A 391 21.55 2.04 -15.39
N ILE A 392 21.98 3.30 -15.27
CA ILE A 392 22.17 4.19 -16.43
C ILE A 392 23.21 3.60 -17.39
N GLU A 393 24.37 3.15 -16.89
CA GLU A 393 25.40 2.54 -17.75
C GLU A 393 24.91 1.23 -18.38
N ARG A 394 24.20 0.38 -17.63
CA ARG A 394 23.60 -0.85 -18.17
C ARG A 394 22.59 -0.55 -19.30
N LEU A 395 21.75 0.46 -19.12
CA LEU A 395 20.77 0.87 -20.13
C LEU A 395 21.44 1.50 -21.36
N ARG A 396 22.51 2.27 -21.14
CA ARG A 396 23.35 2.83 -22.19
C ARG A 396 23.99 1.74 -23.04
N ASP A 397 24.60 0.74 -22.41
CA ASP A 397 25.21 -0.40 -23.11
C ASP A 397 24.17 -1.20 -23.90
N ALA A 398 22.98 -1.38 -23.34
CA ALA A 398 21.87 -2.06 -24.01
C ALA A 398 21.22 -1.22 -25.13
N SER A 399 21.49 0.09 -25.22
CA SER A 399 20.93 0.99 -26.22
C SER A 399 21.95 2.03 -26.70
N PRO A 400 23.03 1.61 -27.43
CA PRO A 400 24.14 2.50 -27.77
C PRO A 400 23.75 3.75 -28.56
N ILE A 401 22.68 3.68 -29.37
CA ILE A 401 22.16 4.82 -30.13
C ILE A 401 21.68 5.98 -29.23
N LEU A 402 21.30 5.68 -27.98
CA LEU A 402 20.84 6.63 -26.98
C LEU A 402 21.94 7.11 -26.04
N SER A 403 23.20 6.70 -26.26
CA SER A 403 24.33 7.06 -25.39
C SER A 403 24.40 8.56 -25.06
N PRO A 404 24.22 9.49 -26.01
CA PRO A 404 24.23 10.91 -25.68
C PRO A 404 23.15 11.33 -24.67
N GLY A 405 21.97 10.72 -24.71
CA GLY A 405 20.90 10.97 -23.74
C GLY A 405 21.21 10.38 -22.36
N PHE A 406 21.80 9.18 -22.33
CA PHE A 406 22.25 8.57 -21.07
C PHE A 406 23.45 9.29 -20.45
N ASP A 407 24.35 9.86 -21.25
CA ASP A 407 25.44 10.70 -20.75
C ASP A 407 24.89 11.93 -20.00
N VAL A 408 23.83 12.57 -20.53
CA VAL A 408 23.14 13.68 -19.84
C VAL A 408 22.51 13.23 -18.52
N LEU A 409 21.87 12.05 -18.49
CA LEU A 409 21.32 11.49 -17.25
C LEU A 409 22.42 11.16 -16.25
N ARG A 410 23.50 10.53 -16.69
CA ARG A 410 24.66 10.21 -15.85
C ARG A 410 25.20 11.48 -15.22
N ASP A 411 25.42 12.53 -16.01
CA ASP A 411 25.93 13.81 -15.51
C ASP A 411 24.96 14.44 -14.51
N ALA A 412 23.64 14.37 -14.76
CA ALA A 412 22.61 14.85 -13.83
C ALA A 412 22.56 14.09 -12.49
N PHE A 413 22.77 12.76 -12.49
CA PHE A 413 22.83 11.98 -11.26
C PHE A 413 24.21 12.04 -10.57
N HIS A 414 25.26 12.32 -11.33
CA HIS A 414 26.62 12.44 -10.82
C HIS A 414 26.88 13.83 -10.19
N ASP A 415 26.33 14.90 -10.75
CA ASP A 415 26.46 16.24 -10.18
C ASP A 415 25.07 16.72 -9.72
N PRO A 416 24.81 16.75 -8.39
CA PRO A 416 23.54 17.23 -7.84
C PRO A 416 23.16 18.65 -8.29
N ASP A 417 24.15 19.47 -8.66
CA ASP A 417 23.92 20.85 -9.10
C ASP A 417 23.71 20.95 -10.62
N TYR A 418 23.95 19.87 -11.38
CA TYR A 418 23.83 19.90 -12.84
C TYR A 418 22.37 20.07 -13.27
N ALA A 419 21.45 19.25 -12.76
CA ALA A 419 20.02 19.34 -13.14
C ALA A 419 19.08 18.85 -12.00
N PRO A 420 19.12 19.47 -10.80
CA PRO A 420 18.40 18.97 -9.62
C PRO A 420 16.88 18.88 -9.84
N GLU A 421 16.28 19.88 -10.49
CA GLU A 421 14.84 19.84 -10.79
C GLU A 421 14.48 18.67 -11.71
N ALA A 422 15.31 18.40 -12.72
CA ALA A 422 15.07 17.31 -13.68
C ALA A 422 15.15 15.93 -13.03
N VAL A 423 16.14 15.73 -12.15
CA VAL A 423 16.33 14.49 -11.39
C VAL A 423 15.13 14.23 -10.47
N ALA A 424 14.66 15.25 -9.77
CA ALA A 424 13.50 15.10 -8.90
C ALA A 424 12.20 14.87 -9.68
N ARG A 425 12.00 15.54 -10.84
CA ARG A 425 10.86 15.25 -11.75
C ARG A 425 10.90 13.81 -12.27
N LEU A 426 12.09 13.30 -12.57
CA LEU A 426 12.27 11.91 -12.99
C LEU A 426 11.86 10.97 -11.84
N GLY A 427 12.23 11.29 -10.60
CA GLY A 427 11.77 10.58 -9.41
C GLY A 427 10.25 10.56 -9.25
N GLU A 428 9.60 11.72 -9.32
CA GLU A 428 8.13 11.85 -9.29
C GLU A 428 7.44 11.03 -10.40
N ALA A 429 8.06 10.95 -11.59
CA ALA A 429 7.55 10.17 -12.72
C ALA A 429 7.73 8.66 -12.51
N ALA A 430 8.92 8.23 -12.05
CA ALA A 430 9.23 6.83 -11.79
C ALA A 430 8.28 6.20 -10.78
N VAL A 431 8.00 6.90 -9.68
CA VAL A 431 7.08 6.45 -8.63
C VAL A 431 5.65 6.31 -9.17
N ALA A 432 5.16 7.33 -9.88
CA ALA A 432 3.80 7.32 -10.42
C ALA A 432 3.60 6.20 -11.47
N VAL A 433 4.58 6.02 -12.35
CA VAL A 433 4.59 4.94 -13.34
C VAL A 433 4.66 3.59 -12.65
N TYR A 434 5.51 3.41 -11.64
CA TYR A 434 5.62 2.15 -10.91
C TYR A 434 4.30 1.77 -10.26
N GLY A 435 3.68 2.68 -9.50
CA GLY A 435 2.41 2.45 -8.81
C GLY A 435 1.30 2.07 -9.78
N LYS A 436 1.05 2.88 -10.82
CA LYS A 436 0.00 2.58 -11.81
C LYS A 436 0.28 1.31 -12.61
N ALA A 437 1.50 1.14 -13.14
CA ALA A 437 1.81 0.02 -14.01
C ALA A 437 1.93 -1.31 -13.26
N THR A 438 2.50 -1.31 -12.06
CA THR A 438 2.74 -2.55 -11.31
C THR A 438 1.53 -2.89 -10.44
N GLU A 439 1.11 -1.97 -9.58
CA GLU A 439 0.19 -2.27 -8.49
C GLU A 439 -1.27 -2.21 -8.95
N ASP A 440 -1.63 -1.18 -9.71
CA ASP A 440 -3.01 -0.98 -10.14
C ASP A 440 -3.35 -1.77 -11.39
N ILE A 441 -2.45 -1.86 -12.37
CA ILE A 441 -2.75 -2.56 -13.64
C ILE A 441 -2.08 -3.93 -13.67
N GLY A 442 -0.78 -4.00 -13.40
CA GLY A 442 0.05 -5.19 -13.60
C GLY A 442 -0.40 -6.39 -12.76
N PHE A 443 -0.75 -6.17 -11.50
CA PHE A 443 -1.29 -7.20 -10.61
C PHE A 443 -2.61 -7.81 -11.12
N HIS A 444 -3.39 -7.10 -11.95
CA HIS A 444 -4.62 -7.65 -12.54
C HIS A 444 -4.40 -8.35 -13.90
N ARG A 445 -3.18 -8.35 -14.43
CA ARG A 445 -2.83 -8.96 -15.74
C ARG A 445 -2.09 -10.29 -15.65
N THR A 446 -1.88 -10.81 -14.44
CA THR A 446 -1.26 -12.12 -14.22
C THR A 446 -1.89 -12.79 -13.00
N ALA A 447 -1.84 -14.12 -12.94
CA ALA A 447 -2.48 -14.88 -11.88
C ALA A 447 -1.71 -16.17 -11.53
N ARG A 448 -0.37 -16.14 -11.55
CA ARG A 448 0.43 -17.31 -11.09
C ARG A 448 0.06 -17.71 -9.66
N LEU A 449 0.11 -16.74 -8.75
CA LEU A 449 -0.38 -16.85 -7.38
C LEU A 449 -0.68 -15.43 -6.87
N VAL A 450 -1.95 -15.07 -6.77
CA VAL A 450 -2.36 -13.67 -6.52
C VAL A 450 -2.05 -13.18 -5.11
N SER A 451 -1.74 -14.06 -4.15
CA SER A 451 -1.24 -13.65 -2.82
C SER A 451 0.16 -13.00 -2.87
N THR A 452 0.88 -13.15 -3.97
CA THR A 452 2.19 -12.51 -4.21
C THR A 452 2.09 -11.15 -4.92
N GLN A 453 0.87 -10.72 -5.24
CA GLN A 453 0.55 -9.48 -5.96
C GLN A 453 -0.03 -8.47 -4.98
N GLU A 454 0.86 -7.92 -4.16
CA GLU A 454 0.53 -7.01 -3.06
C GLU A 454 1.52 -5.85 -3.01
N LEU A 455 1.14 -4.74 -2.37
CA LEU A 455 2.03 -3.59 -2.18
C LEU A 455 3.37 -4.03 -1.55
N GLY A 456 4.48 -3.59 -2.14
CA GLY A 456 5.83 -3.99 -1.75
C GLY A 456 6.26 -5.39 -2.21
N CYS A 457 5.35 -6.27 -2.63
CA CYS A 457 5.67 -7.60 -3.16
C CYS A 457 6.06 -7.57 -4.64
N ASN A 458 6.64 -8.67 -5.14
CA ASN A 458 6.92 -8.85 -6.55
C ASN A 458 6.60 -10.29 -6.97
N PRO A 459 5.64 -10.52 -7.88
CA PRO A 459 5.26 -11.87 -8.31
C PRO A 459 6.38 -12.61 -9.06
N ARG A 460 7.49 -11.94 -9.43
CA ARG A 460 8.69 -12.58 -9.97
C ARG A 460 9.55 -13.26 -8.90
N VAL A 461 9.50 -12.77 -7.66
CA VAL A 461 10.30 -13.28 -6.54
C VAL A 461 9.32 -13.65 -5.42
N PRO A 462 8.55 -14.74 -5.60
CA PRO A 462 7.41 -15.06 -4.74
C PRO A 462 7.82 -15.62 -3.38
N ALA A 463 9.07 -16.03 -3.19
CA ALA A 463 9.53 -16.67 -1.96
C ALA A 463 10.93 -16.21 -1.54
N VAL A 464 11.22 -16.33 -0.24
CA VAL A 464 12.54 -16.05 0.35
C VAL A 464 13.02 -17.24 1.18
N ASN A 465 14.32 -17.55 1.07
CA ASN A 465 14.93 -18.59 1.89
C ASN A 465 15.12 -18.12 3.34
N ARG A 466 15.41 -19.06 4.25
CA ARG A 466 15.58 -18.76 5.68
C ARG A 466 16.73 -17.77 5.94
N ASN A 467 17.89 -17.99 5.32
CA ASN A 467 19.07 -17.18 5.60
C ASN A 467 18.88 -15.72 5.21
N ASP A 468 18.30 -15.47 4.03
CA ASP A 468 17.98 -14.12 3.59
C ASP A 468 16.90 -13.48 4.47
N PHE A 469 15.86 -14.24 4.87
CA PHE A 469 14.85 -13.73 5.80
C PHE A 469 15.49 -13.29 7.13
N HIS A 470 16.32 -14.15 7.75
CA HIS A 470 16.97 -13.86 9.02
C HIS A 470 17.95 -12.69 8.90
N ALA A 471 18.76 -12.63 7.83
CA ALA A 471 19.66 -11.52 7.58
C ALA A 471 18.92 -10.17 7.47
N ARG A 472 17.75 -10.16 6.83
CA ARG A 472 16.89 -8.96 6.76
C ARG A 472 16.31 -8.57 8.11
N MET A 473 15.96 -9.53 8.96
CA MET A 473 15.49 -9.24 10.33
C MET A 473 16.62 -8.66 11.19
N THR A 474 17.83 -9.19 11.10
CA THR A 474 19.02 -8.63 11.77
C THR A 474 19.32 -7.22 11.29
N GLU A 475 19.29 -6.98 9.97
CA GLU A 475 19.49 -5.65 9.39
C GLU A 475 18.44 -4.65 9.90
N ARG A 476 17.17 -5.05 9.92
CA ARG A 476 16.06 -4.24 10.41
C ARG A 476 16.18 -3.93 11.89
N ALA A 477 16.55 -4.91 12.73
CA ALA A 477 16.75 -4.69 14.16
C ALA A 477 17.82 -3.62 14.45
N ALA A 478 18.88 -3.59 13.65
CA ALA A 478 19.99 -2.65 13.81
C ALA A 478 19.66 -1.24 13.29
N HIS A 479 19.00 -1.12 12.14
CA HIS A 479 18.87 0.16 11.44
C HIS A 479 17.48 0.79 11.54
N TRP A 480 16.43 -0.03 11.66
CA TRP A 480 15.03 0.42 11.62
C TRP A 480 14.19 -0.24 12.73
N PRO A 481 14.63 -0.17 14.00
CA PRO A 481 13.98 -0.89 15.10
C PRO A 481 12.57 -0.40 15.43
N ARG A 482 12.20 0.80 14.96
CA ARG A 482 10.88 1.41 15.16
C ARG A 482 9.98 1.33 13.94
N ALA A 483 10.47 0.90 12.77
CA ALA A 483 9.65 0.82 11.56
C ALA A 483 8.41 -0.07 11.77
N LEU A 484 7.29 0.30 11.14
CA LEU A 484 6.06 -0.48 11.27
C LEU A 484 6.16 -1.80 10.52
N THR A 485 5.48 -2.82 11.04
CA THR A 485 5.33 -4.13 10.44
C THR A 485 3.84 -4.37 10.20
N ALA A 486 3.40 -4.17 8.95
CA ALA A 486 2.00 -4.32 8.56
C ALA A 486 1.76 -5.65 7.82
N LEU A 487 0.54 -6.18 7.95
CA LEU A 487 0.04 -7.28 7.11
C LEU A 487 -1.20 -6.87 6.31
N SER A 488 -2.05 -6.00 6.85
CA SER A 488 -3.18 -5.44 6.11
C SER A 488 -3.16 -3.93 6.29
N THR A 489 -3.62 -3.21 5.29
CA THR A 489 -3.79 -1.75 5.33
C THR A 489 -5.06 -1.40 4.54
N HIS A 490 -5.43 -0.11 4.54
CA HIS A 490 -6.51 0.39 3.70
C HIS A 490 -6.18 0.35 2.20
N ASP A 491 -4.94 0.07 1.80
CA ASP A 491 -4.50 0.01 0.40
C ASP A 491 -4.00 -1.36 -0.05
N THR A 492 -3.87 -2.34 0.86
CA THR A 492 -3.54 -3.72 0.46
C THR A 492 -4.63 -4.27 -0.47
N LYS A 493 -4.21 -4.91 -1.57
CA LYS A 493 -5.08 -5.51 -2.58
C LYS A 493 -5.89 -6.68 -2.01
N ARG A 494 -5.39 -7.34 -0.96
CA ARG A 494 -6.15 -8.31 -0.14
C ARG A 494 -5.77 -8.14 1.32
N SER A 495 -6.71 -8.45 2.20
CA SER A 495 -6.41 -8.67 3.62
C SER A 495 -5.49 -9.88 3.83
N GLU A 496 -4.80 -9.89 4.96
CA GLU A 496 -3.83 -10.90 5.35
C GLU A 496 -4.37 -12.34 5.39
N ASP A 497 -5.63 -12.57 5.77
CA ASP A 497 -6.18 -13.93 5.84
C ASP A 497 -6.55 -14.46 4.47
N VAL A 498 -7.01 -13.59 3.57
CA VAL A 498 -7.22 -13.92 2.16
C VAL A 498 -5.89 -14.32 1.52
N ARG A 499 -4.81 -13.56 1.76
CA ARG A 499 -3.48 -13.91 1.22
C ARG A 499 -2.94 -15.20 1.83
N ALA A 500 -3.07 -15.38 3.14
CA ALA A 500 -2.63 -16.60 3.82
C ALA A 500 -3.32 -17.84 3.23
N ARG A 501 -4.64 -17.79 3.03
CA ARG A 501 -5.41 -18.88 2.42
C ARG A 501 -5.01 -19.14 0.97
N ILE A 502 -4.93 -18.09 0.14
CA ILE A 502 -4.52 -18.23 -1.27
C ILE A 502 -3.11 -18.81 -1.37
N ALA A 503 -2.18 -18.43 -0.49
CA ALA A 503 -0.81 -18.95 -0.49
C ALA A 503 -0.74 -20.48 -0.27
N VAL A 504 -1.75 -21.09 0.39
CA VAL A 504 -1.83 -22.55 0.57
C VAL A 504 -2.04 -23.29 -0.76
N ILE A 505 -2.55 -22.63 -1.81
CA ILE A 505 -2.65 -23.21 -3.15
C ILE A 505 -1.28 -23.75 -3.63
N ALA A 506 -0.20 -23.03 -3.34
CA ALA A 506 1.16 -23.44 -3.70
C ALA A 506 1.66 -24.68 -2.91
N GLN A 507 0.93 -25.13 -1.89
CA GLN A 507 1.25 -26.37 -1.15
C GLN A 507 0.53 -27.58 -1.73
N THR A 508 -0.46 -27.36 -2.60
CA THR A 508 -1.24 -28.42 -3.25
C THR A 508 -1.56 -28.09 -4.73
N PRO A 509 -0.54 -27.74 -5.53
CA PRO A 509 -0.76 -27.23 -6.89
C PRO A 509 -1.49 -28.23 -7.79
N GLN A 510 -1.35 -29.54 -7.57
CA GLN A 510 -2.03 -30.57 -8.35
C GLN A 510 -3.53 -30.64 -8.05
N ARG A 511 -3.93 -30.47 -6.77
CA ARG A 511 -5.35 -30.41 -6.39
C ARG A 511 -6.01 -29.15 -6.93
N TRP A 512 -5.29 -28.04 -6.89
CA TRP A 512 -5.71 -26.80 -7.52
C TRP A 512 -5.89 -26.97 -9.03
N ARG A 513 -4.94 -27.61 -9.71
CA ARG A 513 -5.04 -27.90 -11.15
C ARG A 513 -6.31 -28.71 -11.49
N ILE A 514 -6.60 -29.76 -10.71
CA ILE A 514 -7.81 -30.57 -10.90
C ILE A 514 -9.07 -29.72 -10.77
N LEU A 515 -9.16 -28.88 -9.72
CA LEU A 515 -10.30 -27.97 -9.54
C LEU A 515 -10.46 -27.06 -10.77
N VAL A 516 -9.37 -26.44 -11.21
CA VAL A 516 -9.38 -25.49 -12.33
C VAL A 516 -9.83 -26.17 -13.63
N ASP A 517 -9.29 -27.35 -13.96
CA ASP A 517 -9.65 -28.09 -15.16
C ASP A 517 -11.14 -28.49 -15.15
N GLU A 518 -11.65 -28.97 -14.01
CA GLU A 518 -13.06 -29.34 -13.88
C GLU A 518 -13.99 -28.13 -14.00
N LEU A 519 -13.64 -27.01 -13.34
CA LEU A 519 -14.41 -25.77 -13.45
C LEU A 519 -14.43 -25.24 -14.88
N GLN A 520 -13.30 -25.26 -15.61
CA GLN A 520 -13.26 -24.85 -17.00
C GLN A 520 -14.13 -25.73 -17.91
N ARG A 521 -14.22 -27.03 -17.61
CA ARG A 521 -15.05 -27.97 -18.37
C ARG A 521 -16.54 -27.72 -18.18
N ILE A 522 -16.99 -27.40 -16.96
CA ILE A 522 -18.42 -27.22 -16.64
C ILE A 522 -18.91 -25.78 -16.77
N ALA A 523 -18.02 -24.81 -16.58
CA ALA A 523 -18.27 -23.37 -16.67
C ALA A 523 -17.09 -22.69 -17.40
N PRO A 524 -17.01 -22.81 -18.74
CA PRO A 524 -15.94 -22.21 -19.52
C PRO A 524 -15.79 -20.70 -19.26
N PRO A 525 -14.58 -20.20 -18.96
CA PRO A 525 -14.37 -18.79 -18.64
C PRO A 525 -14.44 -17.92 -19.90
N PRO A 526 -15.15 -16.78 -19.88
CA PRO A 526 -15.19 -15.85 -21.01
C PRO A 526 -13.84 -15.15 -21.28
N ASP A 527 -13.05 -14.88 -20.22
CA ASP A 527 -11.65 -14.44 -20.34
C ASP A 527 -10.77 -15.33 -19.44
N PRO A 528 -9.85 -16.14 -20.01
CA PRO A 528 -9.10 -17.11 -19.21
C PRO A 528 -8.21 -16.51 -18.11
N VAL A 529 -7.58 -15.36 -18.35
CA VAL A 529 -6.65 -14.75 -17.37
C VAL A 529 -7.42 -14.09 -16.25
N MET A 530 -8.42 -13.27 -16.59
CA MET A 530 -9.26 -12.56 -15.64
C MET A 530 -10.06 -13.53 -14.78
N CYS A 531 -10.70 -14.54 -15.38
CA CYS A 531 -11.45 -15.53 -14.63
C CYS A 531 -10.55 -16.37 -13.71
N TYR A 532 -9.33 -16.73 -14.13
CA TYR A 532 -8.39 -17.44 -13.28
C TYR A 532 -7.86 -16.58 -12.13
N PHE A 533 -7.61 -15.28 -12.37
CA PHE A 533 -7.34 -14.31 -11.31
C PHE A 533 -8.51 -14.25 -10.31
N LEU A 534 -9.75 -14.12 -10.79
CA LEU A 534 -10.93 -14.04 -9.93
C LEU A 534 -11.12 -15.31 -9.11
N LEU A 535 -10.91 -16.49 -9.70
CA LEU A 535 -11.08 -17.77 -9.02
C LEU A 535 -10.20 -17.88 -7.76
N GLN A 536 -8.95 -17.42 -7.81
CA GLN A 536 -8.10 -17.43 -6.61
C GLN A 536 -8.64 -16.49 -5.53
N ASN A 537 -9.16 -15.32 -5.90
CA ASN A 537 -9.76 -14.39 -4.94
C ASN A 537 -11.06 -14.96 -4.36
N VAL A 538 -11.89 -15.61 -5.18
CA VAL A 538 -13.10 -16.33 -4.75
C VAL A 538 -12.75 -17.37 -3.69
N VAL A 539 -11.74 -18.22 -3.92
CA VAL A 539 -11.26 -19.18 -2.91
C VAL A 539 -10.75 -18.49 -1.65
N GLY A 540 -10.06 -17.36 -1.81
CA GLY A 540 -9.52 -16.57 -0.71
C GLY A 540 -10.58 -16.06 0.27
N VAL A 541 -11.78 -15.73 -0.20
CA VAL A 541 -12.88 -15.18 0.62
C VAL A 541 -14.06 -16.13 0.81
N TRP A 542 -14.02 -17.33 0.24
CA TRP A 542 -15.11 -18.31 0.33
C TRP A 542 -15.43 -18.65 1.80
N PRO A 543 -16.70 -18.79 2.19
CA PRO A 543 -17.01 -19.18 3.56
C PRO A 543 -16.47 -20.59 3.85
N ASP A 544 -15.96 -20.81 5.06
CA ASP A 544 -15.40 -22.11 5.46
C ASP A 544 -16.43 -23.24 5.38
N GLU A 545 -17.71 -22.90 5.57
CA GLU A 545 -18.84 -23.81 5.43
C GLU A 545 -19.86 -23.26 4.44
N GLY A 546 -20.34 -24.13 3.54
CA GLY A 546 -21.40 -23.81 2.60
C GLY A 546 -20.94 -22.97 1.41
N ARG A 547 -21.79 -21.99 1.04
CA ARG A 547 -21.66 -21.17 -0.17
C ARG A 547 -21.76 -19.68 0.16
N PRO A 548 -21.25 -18.79 -0.71
CA PRO A 548 -21.41 -17.36 -0.55
C PRO A 548 -22.86 -16.95 -0.29
N ASP A 549 -23.06 -16.06 0.67
CA ASP A 549 -24.34 -15.40 0.88
C ASP A 549 -24.52 -14.24 -0.11
N ALA A 550 -25.65 -13.53 0.00
CA ALA A 550 -25.95 -12.43 -0.90
C ALA A 550 -24.97 -11.24 -0.77
N ASP A 551 -24.42 -10.99 0.43
CA ASP A 551 -23.46 -9.92 0.64
C ASP A 551 -22.12 -10.24 0.00
N LEU A 552 -21.58 -11.44 0.24
CA LEU A 552 -20.35 -11.88 -0.39
C LEU A 552 -20.47 -11.96 -1.92
N ALA A 553 -21.61 -12.43 -2.44
CA ALA A 553 -21.88 -12.44 -3.87
C ALA A 553 -21.82 -11.03 -4.49
N ARG A 554 -22.42 -10.03 -3.81
CA ARG A 554 -22.36 -8.62 -4.23
C ARG A 554 -20.94 -8.07 -4.18
N ARG A 555 -20.19 -8.33 -3.11
CA ARG A 555 -18.79 -7.91 -2.95
C ARG A 555 -17.88 -8.49 -4.03
N LEU A 556 -18.04 -9.77 -4.34
CA LEU A 556 -17.31 -10.43 -5.44
C LEU A 556 -17.64 -9.80 -6.81
N ALA A 557 -18.91 -9.47 -7.05
CA ALA A 557 -19.32 -8.80 -8.28
C ALA A 557 -18.69 -7.40 -8.41
N GLU A 558 -18.70 -6.60 -7.35
CA GLU A 558 -18.06 -5.27 -7.30
C GLU A 558 -16.53 -5.37 -7.51
N PHE A 559 -15.88 -6.30 -6.81
CA PHE A 559 -14.46 -6.58 -6.98
C PHE A 559 -14.11 -6.99 -8.41
N ALA A 560 -14.95 -7.82 -9.04
CA ALA A 560 -14.74 -8.25 -10.42
C ALA A 560 -14.86 -7.08 -11.41
N ARG A 561 -15.83 -6.17 -11.25
CA ARG A 561 -15.92 -4.95 -12.08
C ARG A 561 -14.66 -4.09 -11.93
N LYS A 562 -14.25 -3.83 -10.70
CA LYS A 562 -13.02 -3.07 -10.42
C LYS A 562 -11.80 -3.74 -11.07
N SER A 563 -11.62 -5.04 -10.88
CA SER A 563 -10.47 -5.79 -11.42
C SER A 563 -10.44 -5.79 -12.95
N MET A 564 -11.60 -5.91 -13.61
CA MET A 564 -11.69 -5.80 -15.07
C MET A 564 -11.29 -4.41 -15.55
N ARG A 565 -11.78 -3.34 -14.91
CA ARG A 565 -11.48 -1.96 -15.31
C ARG A 565 -10.04 -1.55 -15.04
N GLU A 566 -9.47 -2.01 -13.94
CA GLU A 566 -8.06 -1.78 -13.62
C GLU A 566 -7.14 -2.58 -14.54
N ASN A 567 -7.53 -3.79 -15.00
CA ASN A 567 -6.70 -4.54 -15.93
C ASN A 567 -6.60 -3.84 -17.31
N GLY A 568 -7.62 -3.11 -17.76
CA GLY A 568 -7.60 -2.37 -19.03
C GLY A 568 -7.53 -3.24 -20.30
N ILE A 569 -7.80 -4.55 -20.19
CA ILE A 569 -7.83 -5.52 -21.30
C ILE A 569 -9.26 -6.00 -21.53
N VAL A 570 -9.97 -6.40 -20.47
CA VAL A 570 -11.37 -6.87 -20.55
C VAL A 570 -12.31 -5.67 -20.61
N SER A 571 -12.05 -4.67 -19.78
CA SER A 571 -12.75 -3.38 -19.80
C SER A 571 -11.81 -2.31 -19.22
N SER A 572 -12.22 -1.05 -19.23
CA SER A 572 -11.44 0.05 -18.65
C SER A 572 -12.35 1.06 -17.96
N TRP A 573 -11.77 1.94 -17.14
CA TRP A 573 -12.51 3.03 -16.51
C TRP A 573 -13.02 4.08 -17.50
N THR A 574 -12.42 4.17 -18.70
CA THR A 574 -12.71 5.20 -19.71
C THR A 574 -13.57 4.69 -20.86
N ASP A 575 -13.37 3.44 -21.26
CA ASP A 575 -14.12 2.74 -22.30
C ASP A 575 -14.65 1.42 -21.72
N VAL A 576 -15.89 1.48 -21.23
CA VAL A 576 -16.54 0.35 -20.54
C VAL A 576 -17.14 -0.59 -21.57
N ASP A 577 -16.85 -1.89 -21.42
CA ASP A 577 -17.40 -2.95 -22.28
C ASP A 577 -18.45 -3.73 -21.47
N ASP A 578 -19.70 -3.28 -21.56
CA ASP A 578 -20.80 -3.86 -20.79
C ASP A 578 -21.04 -5.35 -21.12
N ALA A 579 -20.76 -5.77 -22.36
CA ALA A 579 -20.95 -7.15 -22.79
C ALA A 579 -19.89 -8.07 -22.17
N ALA A 580 -18.62 -7.66 -22.22
CA ALA A 580 -17.51 -8.38 -21.58
C ALA A 580 -17.66 -8.42 -20.05
N GLU A 581 -17.98 -7.27 -19.43
CA GLU A 581 -18.25 -7.23 -17.98
C GLU A 581 -19.40 -8.17 -17.61
N SER A 582 -20.52 -8.13 -18.35
CA SER A 582 -21.68 -8.99 -18.09
C SER A 582 -21.35 -10.47 -18.24
N ALA A 583 -20.56 -10.86 -19.23
CA ALA A 583 -20.16 -12.25 -19.43
C ALA A 583 -19.34 -12.78 -18.23
N VAL A 584 -18.36 -12.00 -17.75
CA VAL A 584 -17.55 -12.37 -16.58
C VAL A 584 -18.41 -12.42 -15.31
N GLN A 585 -19.35 -11.48 -15.14
CA GLN A 585 -20.27 -11.46 -13.99
C GLN A 585 -21.19 -12.69 -13.95
N GLN A 586 -21.74 -13.08 -15.11
CA GLN A 586 -22.58 -14.27 -15.22
C GLN A 586 -21.78 -15.54 -14.92
N TRP A 587 -20.56 -15.64 -15.45
CA TRP A 587 -19.64 -16.73 -15.13
C TRP A 587 -19.34 -16.80 -13.63
N LEU A 588 -18.97 -15.67 -13.01
CA LEU A 588 -18.68 -15.59 -11.57
C LEU A 588 -19.89 -15.97 -10.71
N THR A 589 -21.09 -15.57 -11.12
CA THR A 589 -22.34 -15.94 -10.44
C THR A 589 -22.58 -17.45 -10.54
N SER A 590 -22.31 -18.06 -11.71
CA SER A 590 -22.51 -19.50 -11.92
C SER A 590 -21.62 -20.37 -11.02
N LEU A 591 -20.43 -19.89 -10.66
CA LEU A 591 -19.52 -20.59 -9.74
C LEU A 591 -20.05 -20.67 -8.30
N GLN A 592 -20.99 -19.82 -7.94
CA GLN A 592 -21.53 -19.71 -6.58
C GLN A 592 -22.72 -20.65 -6.33
N HIS A 593 -23.08 -21.47 -7.33
CA HIS A 593 -24.23 -22.36 -7.29
C HIS A 593 -23.92 -23.76 -7.84
N GLY A 594 -24.76 -24.73 -7.46
CA GLY A 594 -24.72 -26.10 -7.95
C GLY A 594 -23.35 -26.79 -7.76
N PHE A 595 -23.01 -27.66 -8.71
CA PHE A 595 -21.82 -28.48 -8.65
C PHE A 595 -20.50 -27.68 -8.63
N ALA A 596 -20.45 -26.50 -9.28
CA ALA A 596 -19.26 -25.64 -9.24
C ALA A 596 -18.97 -25.15 -7.82
N ALA A 597 -20.01 -24.73 -7.08
CA ALA A 597 -19.87 -24.31 -5.70
C ALA A 597 -19.44 -25.46 -4.78
N GLU A 598 -19.93 -26.69 -5.02
CA GLU A 598 -19.52 -27.88 -4.26
C GLU A 598 -18.03 -28.19 -4.47
N LEU A 599 -17.53 -28.08 -5.70
CA LEU A 599 -16.10 -28.27 -6.00
C LEU A 599 -15.22 -27.21 -5.31
N ILE A 600 -15.63 -25.94 -5.38
CA ILE A 600 -14.91 -24.85 -4.71
C ILE A 600 -14.93 -25.03 -3.19
N ALA A 601 -16.10 -25.33 -2.61
CA ALA A 601 -16.24 -25.56 -1.17
C ALA A 601 -15.39 -26.75 -0.70
N ALA A 602 -15.34 -27.85 -1.46
CA ALA A 602 -14.50 -29.00 -1.14
C ALA A 602 -13.00 -28.65 -1.14
N PHE A 603 -12.55 -27.83 -2.10
CA PHE A 603 -11.17 -27.34 -2.11
C PHE A 603 -10.88 -26.36 -0.97
N VAL A 604 -11.81 -25.47 -0.66
CA VAL A 604 -11.68 -24.53 0.47
C VAL A 604 -11.60 -25.30 1.78
N ALA A 605 -12.45 -26.30 2.00
CA ALA A 605 -12.41 -27.16 3.18
C ALA A 605 -11.06 -27.88 3.33
N LEU A 606 -10.44 -28.33 2.23
CA LEU A 606 -9.11 -28.95 2.23
C LEU A 606 -8.02 -28.00 2.75
N ILE A 607 -8.10 -26.71 2.43
CA ILE A 607 -7.05 -25.74 2.76
C ILE A 607 -7.35 -24.87 4.00
N ALA A 608 -8.57 -24.92 4.53
CA ALA A 608 -9.07 -23.98 5.54
C ALA A 608 -8.23 -23.99 6.83
N ASP A 609 -7.93 -25.17 7.39
CA ASP A 609 -7.11 -25.28 8.61
C ASP A 609 -5.69 -24.76 8.41
N ALA A 610 -5.07 -25.09 7.27
CA ALA A 610 -3.75 -24.58 6.92
C ALA A 610 -3.77 -23.05 6.75
N GLY A 611 -4.78 -22.50 6.07
CA GLY A 611 -4.95 -21.05 5.92
C GLY A 611 -5.05 -20.35 7.27
N ARG A 612 -5.90 -20.84 8.18
CA ARG A 612 -6.06 -20.30 9.54
C ARG A 612 -4.77 -20.41 10.36
N ALA A 613 -4.11 -21.56 10.34
CA ALA A 613 -2.86 -21.79 11.07
C ALA A 613 -1.77 -20.82 10.61
N GLU A 614 -1.63 -20.62 9.29
CA GLU A 614 -0.63 -19.70 8.78
C GLU A 614 -1.02 -18.22 8.91
N SER A 615 -2.31 -17.88 8.94
CA SER A 615 -2.79 -16.53 9.31
C SER A 615 -2.34 -16.15 10.72
N ILE A 616 -2.57 -17.04 11.69
CA ILE A 616 -2.15 -16.82 13.08
C ILE A 616 -0.63 -16.72 13.16
N SER A 617 0.09 -17.61 12.48
CA SER A 617 1.56 -17.60 12.44
C SER A 617 2.11 -16.30 11.88
N ARG A 618 1.61 -15.83 10.72
CA ARG A 618 2.01 -14.55 10.12
C ARG A 618 1.73 -13.38 11.07
N LYS A 619 0.56 -13.34 11.73
CA LYS A 619 0.21 -12.27 12.69
C LYS A 619 1.11 -12.29 13.92
N ALA A 620 1.42 -13.44 14.50
CA ALA A 620 2.35 -13.51 15.62
C ALA A 620 3.76 -13.02 15.22
N LEU A 621 4.23 -13.42 14.04
CA LEU A 621 5.49 -12.91 13.47
C LEU A 621 5.46 -11.38 13.31
N SER A 622 4.37 -10.82 12.77
CA SER A 622 4.27 -9.37 12.52
C SER A 622 4.37 -8.54 13.80
N LEU A 623 3.97 -9.11 14.95
CA LEU A 623 4.00 -8.46 16.26
C LEU A 623 5.31 -8.69 17.05
N LEU A 624 6.02 -9.80 16.77
CA LEU A 624 7.21 -10.23 17.53
C LEU A 624 8.54 -10.14 16.75
N LEU A 625 8.50 -9.82 15.45
CA LEU A 625 9.70 -9.46 14.68
C LEU A 625 10.23 -8.06 15.06
N PRO A 626 11.47 -7.70 14.67
CA PRO A 626 11.99 -6.35 14.89
C PRO A 626 11.13 -5.29 14.21
N GLY A 627 10.97 -4.14 14.86
CA GLY A 627 9.98 -3.13 14.48
C GLY A 627 8.75 -3.11 15.40
N VAL A 628 7.77 -2.30 15.03
CA VAL A 628 6.51 -2.10 15.74
C VAL A 628 5.39 -2.76 14.94
N GLY A 629 4.67 -3.72 15.53
CA GLY A 629 3.56 -4.37 14.84
C GLY A 629 2.38 -3.41 14.61
N ASP A 630 1.85 -3.36 13.39
CA ASP A 630 0.63 -2.61 13.05
C ASP A 630 -0.57 -3.56 12.88
N VAL A 631 -1.68 -3.19 13.50
CA VAL A 631 -2.95 -3.93 13.43
C VAL A 631 -3.95 -3.06 12.69
N TYR A 632 -4.34 -3.48 11.48
CA TYR A 632 -5.45 -2.85 10.79
C TYR A 632 -6.78 -3.22 11.44
N GLN A 633 -7.72 -2.27 11.51
CA GLN A 633 -8.98 -2.45 12.21
C GLN A 633 -9.69 -3.77 11.86
N GLY A 634 -10.04 -4.54 12.88
CA GLY A 634 -10.74 -5.82 12.75
C GLY A 634 -9.84 -7.03 12.44
N THR A 635 -8.55 -6.85 12.16
CA THR A 635 -7.63 -7.96 11.81
C THR A 635 -7.12 -8.76 13.01
N GLU A 636 -7.53 -8.41 14.22
CA GLU A 636 -7.45 -9.31 15.37
C GLU A 636 -8.40 -10.52 15.23
N TRP A 637 -9.41 -10.42 14.34
CA TRP A 637 -10.24 -11.52 13.86
C TRP A 637 -9.90 -11.92 12.42
N TRP A 638 -10.63 -12.88 11.87
CA TRP A 638 -10.55 -13.21 10.45
C TRP A 638 -11.07 -12.04 9.60
N ASP A 639 -10.21 -11.51 8.73
CA ASP A 639 -10.56 -10.50 7.76
C ASP A 639 -10.51 -11.11 6.35
N HIS A 640 -11.68 -11.21 5.71
CA HIS A 640 -11.83 -11.70 4.34
C HIS A 640 -12.12 -10.56 3.36
N SER A 641 -11.41 -9.44 3.50
CA SER A 641 -11.53 -8.27 2.62
C SER A 641 -10.66 -8.35 1.37
N LEU A 642 -11.20 -7.85 0.26
CA LEU A 642 -10.52 -7.61 -1.02
C LEU A 642 -10.09 -6.14 -1.14
N THR A 643 -9.62 -5.72 -2.32
CA THR A 643 -9.18 -4.34 -2.58
C THR A 643 -10.25 -3.32 -2.20
N ASP A 644 -9.82 -2.14 -1.75
CA ASP A 644 -10.65 -0.93 -1.57
C ASP A 644 -11.76 -0.82 -2.64
N PRO A 645 -13.02 -0.53 -2.27
CA PRO A 645 -13.51 -0.20 -0.92
C PRO A 645 -13.82 -1.38 0.00
N ASP A 646 -13.60 -2.64 -0.42
CA ASP A 646 -14.01 -3.81 0.37
C ASP A 646 -13.26 -3.94 1.71
N ASN A 647 -11.99 -3.51 1.76
CA ASN A 647 -11.17 -3.43 2.97
C ASN A 647 -11.48 -2.22 3.87
N ARG A 648 -12.50 -1.41 3.54
CA ARG A 648 -12.95 -0.24 4.33
C ARG A 648 -14.35 -0.43 4.92
N ARG A 649 -14.86 -1.67 4.90
CA ARG A 649 -16.14 -2.01 5.52
C ARG A 649 -16.10 -1.73 7.04
N PRO A 650 -17.24 -1.38 7.66
CA PRO A 650 -17.32 -1.21 9.11
C PRO A 650 -16.87 -2.47 9.86
N VAL A 651 -16.23 -2.27 11.01
CA VAL A 651 -15.77 -3.37 11.89
C VAL A 651 -16.80 -3.57 12.99
N ASP A 652 -17.21 -4.83 13.18
CA ASP A 652 -17.98 -5.24 14.35
C ASP A 652 -17.03 -5.57 15.51
N TYR A 653 -16.93 -4.67 16.49
CA TYR A 653 -16.14 -4.86 17.70
C TYR A 653 -16.84 -5.72 18.77
N GLY A 654 -18.09 -6.13 18.54
CA GLY A 654 -18.84 -7.06 19.39
C GLY A 654 -18.56 -8.54 19.12
N GLN A 655 -17.59 -8.84 18.24
CA GLN A 655 -17.18 -10.20 17.90
C GLN A 655 -16.67 -11.01 19.10
N ARG A 656 -16.69 -12.33 18.95
CA ARG A 656 -16.33 -13.28 20.01
C ARG A 656 -14.91 -13.09 20.52
N LEU A 657 -14.76 -13.05 21.85
CA LEU A 657 -13.47 -12.89 22.53
C LEU A 657 -12.64 -14.18 22.57
N ASP A 658 -13.25 -15.36 22.39
CA ASP A 658 -12.57 -16.66 22.35
C ASP A 658 -12.01 -17.02 20.96
N HIS A 659 -11.94 -16.05 20.05
CA HIS A 659 -11.42 -16.25 18.71
C HIS A 659 -9.90 -16.57 18.71
N PRO A 660 -9.43 -17.62 18.01
CA PRO A 660 -8.04 -18.09 18.14
C PRO A 660 -7.00 -17.07 17.67
N LYS A 661 -7.29 -16.31 16.62
CA LYS A 661 -6.40 -15.23 16.16
C LYS A 661 -6.34 -14.06 17.15
N LEU A 662 -7.47 -13.74 17.80
CA LEU A 662 -7.52 -12.68 18.81
C LEU A 662 -6.68 -13.07 20.02
N GLN A 663 -6.77 -14.33 20.46
CA GLN A 663 -5.95 -14.86 21.53
C GLN A 663 -4.46 -14.80 21.18
N ALA A 664 -4.07 -15.16 19.95
CA ALA A 664 -2.68 -15.03 19.52
C ALA A 664 -2.18 -13.58 19.49
N VAL A 665 -3.01 -12.63 19.04
CA VAL A 665 -2.68 -11.18 19.11
C VAL A 665 -2.51 -10.72 20.55
N ARG A 666 -3.46 -11.04 21.44
CA ARG A 666 -3.39 -10.70 22.86
C ARG A 666 -2.14 -11.29 23.52
N THR A 667 -1.83 -12.55 23.26
CA THR A 667 -0.62 -13.21 23.79
C THR A 667 0.65 -12.52 23.29
N ALA A 668 0.77 -12.27 21.98
CA ALA A 668 1.94 -11.61 21.42
C ALA A 668 2.14 -10.20 21.99
N LEU A 669 1.08 -9.40 22.12
CA LEU A 669 1.15 -8.05 22.69
C LEU A 669 1.41 -8.07 24.20
N ALA A 670 0.85 -9.03 24.94
CA ALA A 670 1.15 -9.21 26.36
C ALA A 670 2.61 -9.59 26.60
N VAL A 671 3.16 -10.53 25.82
CA VAL A 671 4.60 -10.88 25.84
C VAL A 671 5.44 -9.65 25.52
N ARG A 672 5.05 -8.87 24.52
CA ARG A 672 5.76 -7.63 24.15
C ARG A 672 5.77 -6.59 25.27
N ARG A 673 4.68 -6.45 26.02
CA ARG A 673 4.61 -5.58 27.20
C ARG A 673 5.43 -6.13 28.38
N ARG A 674 5.49 -7.45 28.58
CA ARG A 674 6.29 -8.08 29.66
C ARG A 674 7.79 -8.03 29.40
N HIS A 675 8.21 -8.11 28.13
CA HIS A 675 9.62 -8.16 27.72
C HIS A 675 10.02 -6.98 26.81
N PRO A 676 9.91 -5.72 27.28
CA PRO A 676 10.28 -4.56 26.47
C PRO A 676 11.77 -4.58 26.10
N GLY A 677 12.66 -5.09 26.97
CA GLY A 677 14.09 -5.22 26.68
C GLY A 677 14.42 -6.07 25.45
N ALA A 678 13.57 -7.06 25.15
CA ALA A 678 13.71 -7.99 24.04
C ALA A 678 13.08 -7.51 22.74
N LEU A 679 12.12 -6.58 22.80
CA LEU A 679 11.25 -6.25 21.67
C LEU A 679 11.25 -4.77 21.29
N ALA A 680 11.75 -3.89 22.17
CA ALA A 680 11.98 -2.47 21.91
C ALA A 680 13.31 -2.21 21.17
N PRO A 681 13.58 -0.97 20.73
CA PRO A 681 14.82 -0.63 20.04
C PRO A 681 16.10 -1.03 20.77
N GLY A 682 17.09 -1.47 19.99
CA GLY A 682 18.35 -2.02 20.50
C GLY A 682 18.28 -3.49 20.94
N SER A 683 17.16 -4.18 20.69
CA SER A 683 17.05 -5.62 20.86
C SER A 683 17.71 -6.40 19.70
N ASP A 684 18.14 -7.61 19.98
CA ASP A 684 18.70 -8.52 18.99
C ASP A 684 17.64 -9.39 18.30
N PHE A 685 17.98 -9.82 17.09
CA PHE A 685 17.35 -10.94 16.39
C PHE A 685 18.32 -12.12 16.40
N ILE A 686 17.99 -13.17 17.15
CA ILE A 686 18.88 -14.30 17.42
C ILE A 686 18.36 -15.54 16.71
N ASP A 687 19.26 -16.26 16.05
CA ASP A 687 18.91 -17.48 15.33
C ASP A 687 18.50 -18.61 16.28
N VAL A 688 17.37 -19.26 15.99
CA VAL A 688 16.97 -20.51 16.65
C VAL A 688 16.95 -21.60 15.57
N PRO A 689 17.88 -22.56 15.61
CA PRO A 689 17.94 -23.60 14.59
C PRO A 689 16.78 -24.60 14.68
N ALA A 690 16.28 -25.01 13.51
CA ALA A 690 15.44 -26.19 13.37
C ALA A 690 16.19 -27.27 12.59
N ARG A 691 16.04 -28.54 12.99
CA ARG A 691 16.69 -29.71 12.39
C ARG A 691 15.68 -30.79 12.03
N GLY A 692 16.09 -31.74 11.19
CA GLY A 692 15.25 -32.82 10.70
C GLY A 692 14.70 -32.58 9.30
N VAL A 693 14.09 -33.62 8.71
CA VAL A 693 13.62 -33.61 7.32
C VAL A 693 12.48 -32.62 7.09
N CYS A 694 11.70 -32.30 8.14
CA CYS A 694 10.61 -31.34 8.09
C CYS A 694 10.97 -29.97 8.71
N ALA A 695 12.25 -29.68 8.98
CA ALA A 695 12.68 -28.41 9.60
C ALA A 695 12.26 -27.16 8.80
N SER A 696 12.12 -27.30 7.49
CA SER A 696 11.71 -26.19 6.60
C SER A 696 10.27 -25.73 6.83
N HIS A 697 9.44 -26.49 7.53
CA HIS A 697 8.07 -26.15 7.91
C HIS A 697 7.99 -25.30 9.20
N ILE A 698 9.13 -24.95 9.79
CA ILE A 698 9.21 -24.12 10.98
C ILE A 698 9.89 -22.79 10.64
N VAL A 699 9.33 -21.70 11.15
CA VAL A 699 10.05 -20.43 11.33
C VAL A 699 10.32 -20.28 12.81
N SER A 700 11.58 -20.14 13.20
CA SER A 700 11.96 -19.95 14.60
C SER A 700 13.08 -18.94 14.75
N PHE A 701 12.97 -18.12 15.79
CA PHE A 701 13.98 -17.12 16.17
C PHE A 701 13.75 -16.73 17.63
N ALA A 702 14.76 -16.10 18.23
CA ALA A 702 14.66 -15.48 19.53
C ALA A 702 14.85 -13.96 19.42
N ARG A 703 14.27 -13.27 20.39
CA ARG A 703 14.38 -11.83 20.63
C ARG A 703 14.97 -11.64 22.02
N GLY A 704 15.86 -10.67 22.15
CA GLY A 704 16.69 -10.54 23.32
C GLY A 704 17.50 -9.26 23.30
N ARG A 705 18.51 -9.17 24.16
CA ARG A 705 19.43 -8.04 24.21
C ARG A 705 20.80 -8.53 24.63
N ASP A 706 21.84 -7.93 24.05
CA ASP A 706 23.24 -8.28 24.30
C ASP A 706 23.53 -9.77 24.06
N GLY A 707 22.84 -10.37 23.10
CA GLY A 707 22.92 -11.80 22.77
C GLY A 707 22.13 -12.73 23.70
N GLU A 708 21.51 -12.20 24.75
CA GLU A 708 20.72 -12.98 25.72
C GLU A 708 19.25 -13.08 25.27
N PRO A 709 18.77 -14.27 24.87
CA PRO A 709 17.39 -14.46 24.43
C PRO A 709 16.41 -14.38 25.60
N GLN A 710 15.28 -13.70 25.38
CA GLN A 710 14.23 -13.48 26.38
C GLN A 710 12.82 -13.81 25.86
N VAL A 711 12.65 -13.91 24.53
CA VAL A 711 11.40 -14.38 23.91
C VAL A 711 11.78 -15.26 22.73
N VAL A 712 11.24 -16.47 22.64
CA VAL A 712 11.43 -17.37 21.49
C VAL A 712 10.10 -17.51 20.77
N LEU A 713 10.10 -17.32 19.45
CA LEU A 713 8.95 -17.65 18.61
C LEU A 713 9.26 -18.90 17.80
N VAL A 714 8.32 -19.85 17.80
CA VAL A 714 8.31 -20.99 16.89
C VAL A 714 6.95 -21.02 16.21
N ALA A 715 6.92 -20.95 14.87
CA ALA A 715 5.69 -20.88 14.10
C ALA A 715 5.70 -21.85 12.91
N VAL A 716 4.53 -22.39 12.59
CA VAL A 716 4.32 -23.27 11.45
C VAL A 716 4.23 -22.45 10.16
N ARG A 717 4.95 -22.90 9.14
CA ARG A 717 4.77 -22.49 7.74
C ARG A 717 4.58 -23.74 6.89
N LEU A 718 3.98 -23.57 5.71
CA LEU A 718 3.65 -24.69 4.83
C LEU A 718 2.77 -25.72 5.55
N ALA A 719 1.73 -25.21 6.22
CA ALA A 719 0.93 -25.93 7.21
C ALA A 719 0.20 -27.14 6.64
N LEU A 720 -0.25 -27.10 5.38
CA LEU A 720 -0.95 -28.21 4.73
C LEU A 720 -0.04 -29.45 4.57
N MET A 721 1.27 -29.22 4.46
CA MET A 721 2.29 -30.26 4.36
C MET A 721 2.91 -30.64 5.71
N PHE A 722 2.44 -30.06 6.82
CA PHE A 722 3.01 -30.22 8.17
C PHE A 722 1.95 -30.60 9.21
N THR A 723 1.15 -31.60 8.86
CA THR A 723 0.06 -32.14 9.68
C THR A 723 0.42 -33.50 10.27
N GLY A 724 -0.10 -33.77 11.47
CA GLY A 724 0.05 -35.05 12.17
C GLY A 724 1.35 -35.18 12.97
N ALA A 725 1.28 -35.95 14.06
CA ALA A 725 2.36 -36.07 15.04
C ALA A 725 3.66 -36.62 14.43
N GLU A 726 3.60 -37.61 13.54
CA GLU A 726 4.80 -38.20 12.92
C GLU A 726 5.56 -37.20 12.05
N THR A 727 4.87 -36.48 11.16
CA THR A 727 5.45 -35.42 10.32
C THR A 727 6.07 -34.31 11.18
N ARG A 728 5.39 -33.92 12.26
CA ARG A 728 5.86 -32.90 13.19
C ARG A 728 7.07 -33.36 14.01
N ALA A 729 7.10 -34.61 14.45
CA ALA A 729 8.23 -35.20 15.17
C ALA A 729 9.50 -35.28 14.30
N ALA A 730 9.35 -35.27 12.98
CA ALA A 730 10.45 -35.22 12.01
C ALA A 730 11.11 -33.83 11.90
N ALA A 731 10.65 -32.84 12.68
CA ALA A 731 11.28 -31.56 12.88
C ALA A 731 11.56 -31.31 14.38
N GLN A 732 12.73 -30.80 14.70
CA GLN A 732 13.16 -30.48 16.06
C GLN A 732 13.67 -29.05 16.14
N VAL A 733 13.40 -28.35 17.24
CA VAL A 733 13.86 -26.99 17.49
C VAL A 733 14.90 -27.00 18.60
N GLU A 734 16.04 -26.37 18.37
CA GLU A 734 17.12 -26.24 19.34
C GLU A 734 16.92 -24.96 20.16
N LEU A 735 16.22 -25.06 21.29
CA LEU A 735 15.97 -23.89 22.15
C LEU A 735 17.28 -23.35 22.74
N PRO A 736 17.39 -22.03 22.95
CA PRO A 736 18.53 -21.47 23.68
C PRO A 736 18.63 -22.05 25.10
N ALA A 737 19.82 -22.01 25.68
CA ALA A 737 20.06 -22.50 27.03
C ALA A 737 19.11 -21.84 28.04
N GLY A 738 18.54 -22.66 28.93
CA GLY A 738 17.56 -22.21 29.94
C GLY A 738 16.27 -23.02 29.91
N THR A 739 15.31 -22.55 30.71
CA THR A 739 13.98 -23.15 30.84
C THR A 739 12.95 -22.18 30.29
N TRP A 740 12.14 -22.67 29.35
CA TRP A 740 11.24 -21.85 28.54
C TRP A 740 9.79 -22.27 28.78
N ARG A 741 8.95 -21.32 29.18
CA ARG A 741 7.50 -21.49 29.35
C ARG A 741 6.77 -20.94 28.14
N ASP A 742 5.87 -21.73 27.56
CA ASP A 742 4.97 -21.25 26.52
C ASP A 742 3.89 -20.34 27.09
N ALA A 743 3.81 -19.11 26.59
CA ALA A 743 2.84 -18.10 26.99
C ALA A 743 1.40 -18.48 26.58
N VAL A 744 1.22 -19.41 25.63
CA VAL A 744 -0.09 -19.89 25.19
C VAL A 744 -0.59 -21.03 26.08
N THR A 745 0.21 -22.09 26.26
CA THR A 745 -0.22 -23.31 26.96
C THR A 745 0.25 -23.42 28.41
N GLY A 746 1.27 -22.66 28.80
CA GLY A 746 1.95 -22.77 30.09
C GLY A 746 2.94 -23.95 30.19
N ALA A 747 3.07 -24.76 29.12
CA ALA A 747 4.00 -25.88 29.06
C ALA A 747 5.46 -25.40 29.15
N VAL A 748 6.34 -26.24 29.69
CA VAL A 748 7.74 -25.90 29.96
C VAL A 748 8.66 -26.81 29.18
N PHE A 749 9.68 -26.21 28.56
CA PHE A 749 10.59 -26.85 27.61
C PHE A 749 12.05 -26.47 27.90
N THR A 750 12.97 -27.38 27.57
CA THR A 750 14.43 -27.19 27.71
C THR A 750 15.15 -27.95 26.59
N GLY A 751 16.24 -27.39 26.06
CA GLY A 751 17.09 -28.07 25.07
C GLY A 751 16.43 -28.29 23.71
N THR A 752 16.74 -29.41 23.05
CA THR A 752 16.17 -29.76 21.74
C THR A 752 14.82 -30.46 21.91
N VAL A 753 13.77 -29.91 21.31
CA VAL A 753 12.39 -30.40 21.46
C VAL A 753 11.79 -30.71 20.09
N GLY A 754 11.07 -31.85 19.98
CA GLY A 754 10.30 -32.20 18.79
C GLY A 754 9.16 -31.22 18.57
N ALA A 755 8.88 -30.86 17.32
CA ALA A 755 7.84 -29.89 17.00
C ALA A 755 6.43 -30.42 17.30
N ASP A 756 6.24 -31.74 17.31
CA ASP A 756 5.02 -32.42 17.78
C ASP A 756 4.77 -32.16 19.27
N VAL A 757 5.81 -32.13 20.09
CA VAL A 757 5.71 -31.84 21.53
C VAL A 757 5.60 -30.34 21.78
N LEU A 758 6.40 -29.54 21.06
CA LEU A 758 6.49 -28.09 21.27
C LEU A 758 5.25 -27.34 20.77
N LEU A 759 4.70 -27.74 19.61
CA LEU A 759 3.57 -27.06 18.97
C LEU A 759 2.26 -27.83 19.14
N GLY A 760 2.29 -29.12 19.46
CA GLY A 760 1.11 -29.98 19.38
C GLY A 760 0.49 -29.93 17.99
N ASP A 761 -0.83 -29.71 17.93
CA ASP A 761 -1.57 -29.38 16.70
C ASP A 761 -1.65 -27.87 16.43
N GLY A 762 -1.11 -27.04 17.33
CA GLY A 762 -1.16 -25.60 17.26
C GLY A 762 -0.28 -25.00 16.14
N PRO A 763 -0.55 -23.75 15.75
CA PRO A 763 0.21 -23.06 14.70
C PRO A 763 1.51 -22.44 15.20
N LEU A 764 1.66 -22.19 16.51
CA LEU A 764 2.82 -21.51 17.08
C LEU A 764 2.99 -21.80 18.57
N ALA A 765 4.19 -21.53 19.07
CA ALA A 765 4.51 -21.40 20.49
C ALA A 765 5.29 -20.09 20.70
N VAL A 766 4.95 -19.34 21.76
CA VAL A 766 5.67 -18.12 22.16
C VAL A 766 6.25 -18.38 23.53
N LEU A 767 7.57 -18.53 23.61
CA LEU A 767 8.22 -18.93 24.85
C LEU A 767 8.85 -17.73 25.55
N GLU A 768 8.67 -17.66 26.87
CA GLU A 768 9.34 -16.74 27.78
C GLU A 768 10.13 -17.54 28.85
N PRO A 769 11.14 -16.95 29.50
CA PRO A 769 11.82 -17.59 30.62
C PRO A 769 10.82 -18.08 31.68
N ALA A 770 11.01 -19.31 32.18
CA ALA A 770 10.08 -19.92 33.13
C ALA A 770 10.31 -19.49 34.60
N ASP A 771 11.43 -18.81 34.86
CA ASP A 771 12.00 -18.47 36.18
C ASP A 771 11.66 -17.04 36.65
#